data_AF-A0A7C2PWV5-F1
#
_entry.id   AF-A0A7C2PWV5-F1
#
_cell.length_a   1.000
_cell.length_b   1.000
_cell.length_c   1.000
_cell.angle_alpha   90.00
_cell.angle_beta   90.00
_cell.angle_gamma   90.00
#
_symmetry.space_group_name_H-M   'P 1'
#
loop_
_entity.id
_entity.type
_entity.pdbx_description
1 polymer ?
#
loop_
_entity_poly.entity_id
_entity_poly.type
_entity_poly.pdbx_seq_one_letter_code
_entity_poly.pdbx_strand_id
1 'polypeptide(L)'
;MSVMVAEKVYDYPWRRRIGLVTLGNLLVLLSVFSALYQLARGLLAANEGLIVWLRRTSWLRPLLDALSPLPQDLNLWMSEALGVLLWALVGLLIALVLLNAFPAVRVSSRGLLVAFSGSWLPVAWEDLQHIHVTGDASGQRFILLVIPAKRAKRLTGWHRLYGLLYGTTLRPAFFISSDIDGFDQLLNTILQENARVVRGIEGGQPLVVDEQRRSPLLGLLLRGESTSEAAPVAVNLPPTNQPDVVATLPRFSLVQTVTFGSAAVILLLALFHYRSYWDRALSLLFPAYRSNPAALWVSRDPVYKAIFESYQGVGVSLFGIAGRADLPAPFWLIIAAHIMLALAVIAGIAIVAAVPVVAVAGQQSLLIRYSRRLQGRRFSIVIPWTQIQACKVIDLGFGKQIAFVQSSRLPWFCRLCGLIVSGRWQPGVVLVGTMTNWADLIVRCAERLNHLPPIKEIPRFQPTAFAPNLQLIGQPVATIKAMAVELAAGERSISSLLWAAARSMLLVSLPVGLMFSLPALIDGDRWPDMGMILGGLAFWLAGLLEWPLIVLISFLIHGNFTNEEDQARIFAFYPLVQMPRLLPMLLALVCLLINLPWLAALFWFGALAIAYWVTAALWVEVYEWDGSQVILGGLLPVIWNIFVMLGFWLLR
;
A
#
# COMPACT_ATOMS: atom_id res chain seq x y z
N MET A 1 45.66 32.66 20.22
CA MET A 1 46.14 32.04 18.97
C MET A 1 45.01 31.23 18.37
N SER A 2 44.44 31.67 17.25
CA SER A 2 43.32 30.98 16.58
C SER A 2 43.85 29.76 15.84
N VAL A 3 43.49 28.56 16.29
CA VAL A 3 43.70 27.35 15.48
C VAL A 3 42.80 27.49 14.26
N MET A 4 43.39 27.80 13.10
CA MET A 4 42.68 27.75 11.83
C MET A 4 42.43 26.28 11.51
N VAL A 5 41.17 25.89 11.34
CA VAL A 5 40.80 24.54 10.88
C VAL A 5 41.48 24.31 9.53
N ALA A 6 42.38 23.34 9.46
CA ALA A 6 43.00 22.92 8.20
C ALA A 6 41.90 22.35 7.28
N GLU A 7 41.88 22.80 6.02
CA GLU A 7 40.91 22.31 5.04
C GLU A 7 41.09 20.80 4.85
N LYS A 8 40.07 20.04 5.22
CA LYS A 8 40.09 18.57 5.19
C LYS A 8 38.89 18.05 4.41
N VAL A 9 39.14 17.10 3.51
CA VAL A 9 38.13 16.40 2.73
C VAL A 9 37.85 15.07 3.40
N TYR A 10 36.57 14.77 3.61
CA TYR A 10 36.05 13.52 4.11
C TYR A 10 35.33 12.81 2.98
N ASP A 11 35.78 11.60 2.66
CA ASP A 11 35.30 10.77 1.56
C ASP A 11 34.85 9.40 2.08
N TYR A 12 34.05 8.71 1.27
CA TYR A 12 33.64 7.33 1.54
C TYR A 12 34.60 6.34 0.89
N PRO A 13 34.81 5.15 1.49
CA PRO A 13 35.68 4.13 0.93
C PRO A 13 35.23 3.72 -0.47
N TRP A 14 36.18 3.68 -1.42
CA TRP A 14 35.95 3.43 -2.84
C TRP A 14 35.07 2.20 -3.12
N ARG A 15 35.24 1.13 -2.33
CA ARG A 15 34.50 -0.14 -2.46
C ARG A 15 32.98 0.02 -2.31
N ARG A 16 32.49 0.99 -1.54
CA ARG A 16 31.05 1.24 -1.40
C ARG A 16 30.51 2.18 -2.48
N ARG A 17 31.35 3.10 -2.95
CA ARG A 17 30.97 4.08 -3.97
C ARG A 17 30.92 3.46 -5.37
N ILE A 18 31.76 2.47 -5.67
CA ILE A 18 31.89 1.89 -7.01
C ILE A 18 30.58 1.29 -7.53
N GLY A 19 29.80 0.57 -6.72
CA GLY A 19 28.55 -0.04 -7.15
C GLY A 19 27.48 0.99 -7.54
N LEU A 20 27.36 2.06 -6.74
CA LEU A 20 26.40 3.13 -7.01
C LEU A 20 26.85 4.02 -8.18
N VAL A 21 28.14 4.30 -8.30
CA VAL A 21 28.69 5.09 -9.41
C VAL A 21 28.60 4.32 -10.72
N THR A 22 28.93 3.02 -10.73
CA THR A 22 28.79 2.19 -11.94
C THR A 22 27.34 2.05 -12.37
N LEU A 23 26.43 1.75 -11.43
CA LEU A 23 24.99 1.65 -11.72
C LEU A 23 24.40 3.00 -12.18
N GLY A 24 24.75 4.09 -11.50
CA GLY A 24 24.31 5.44 -11.86
C GLY A 24 24.81 5.86 -13.24
N ASN A 25 26.10 5.66 -13.54
CA ASN A 25 26.66 5.98 -14.86
C ASN A 25 26.08 5.10 -15.96
N LEU A 26 25.81 3.82 -15.68
CA LEU A 26 25.17 2.90 -16.62
C LEU A 26 23.73 3.33 -16.93
N LEU A 27 22.99 3.78 -15.92
CA LEU A 27 21.65 4.36 -16.09
C LEU A 27 21.69 5.66 -16.90
N VAL A 28 22.66 6.55 -16.65
CA VAL A 28 22.85 7.75 -17.48
C VAL A 28 23.12 7.36 -18.93
N LEU A 29 24.05 6.44 -19.18
CA LEU A 29 24.39 5.98 -20.52
C LEU A 29 23.18 5.38 -21.23
N LEU A 30 22.44 4.48 -20.58
CA LEU A 30 21.23 3.87 -21.15
C LEU A 30 20.11 4.89 -21.40
N SER A 31 19.85 5.79 -20.46
CA SER A 31 18.80 6.82 -20.62
C SER A 31 19.15 7.82 -21.72
N VAL A 32 20.39 8.29 -21.78
CA VAL A 32 20.83 9.22 -22.83
C VAL A 32 20.86 8.53 -24.18
N PHE A 33 21.38 7.29 -24.25
CA PHE A 33 21.43 6.52 -25.49
C PHE A 33 20.02 6.23 -26.01
N SER A 34 19.10 5.78 -25.16
CA SER A 34 17.72 5.49 -25.57
C SER A 34 16.95 6.74 -26.02
N ALA A 35 17.14 7.88 -25.34
CA ALA A 35 16.55 9.15 -25.74
C ALA A 35 17.11 9.64 -27.08
N LEU A 36 18.45 9.63 -27.26
CA LEU A 36 19.10 10.00 -28.51
C LEU A 36 18.73 9.06 -29.66
N TYR A 37 18.64 7.76 -29.40
CA TYR A 37 18.24 6.75 -30.37
C TYR A 37 16.83 7.02 -30.90
N GLN A 38 15.87 7.30 -30.01
CA GLN A 38 14.50 7.60 -30.43
C GLN A 38 14.39 8.95 -31.14
N LEU A 39 15.06 9.99 -30.64
CA LEU A 39 15.10 11.30 -31.28
C LEU A 39 15.72 11.23 -32.69
N ALA A 40 16.82 10.48 -32.85
CA ALA A 40 17.47 10.29 -34.14
C ALA A 40 16.55 9.55 -35.13
N ARG A 41 15.85 8.50 -34.69
CA ARG A 41 14.87 7.78 -35.53
C ARG A 41 13.72 8.67 -35.99
N GLY A 42 13.17 9.50 -35.11
CA GLY A 42 12.12 10.46 -35.47
C GLY A 42 12.59 11.53 -36.45
N LEU A 43 13.78 12.08 -36.22
CA LEU A 43 14.36 13.14 -37.06
C LEU A 43 14.72 12.63 -38.45
N LEU A 44 15.17 11.38 -38.55
CA LEU A 44 15.40 10.66 -39.82
C LEU A 44 14.09 10.38 -40.54
N ALA A 45 13.09 9.84 -39.85
CA ALA A 45 11.79 9.51 -40.45
C ALA A 45 11.03 10.75 -40.93
N ALA A 46 11.22 11.89 -40.29
CA ALA A 46 10.62 13.17 -40.68
C ALA A 46 11.33 13.86 -41.87
N ASN A 47 12.52 13.40 -42.28
CA ASN A 47 13.32 14.09 -43.30
C ASN A 47 13.95 13.11 -44.32
N GLU A 48 13.25 12.92 -45.44
CA GLU A 48 13.69 12.06 -46.53
C GLU A 48 15.03 12.48 -47.15
N GLY A 49 15.32 13.79 -47.20
CA GLY A 49 16.57 14.32 -47.74
C GLY A 49 17.80 13.89 -46.92
N LEU A 50 17.66 13.80 -45.60
CA LEU A 50 18.70 13.30 -44.68
C LEU A 50 18.98 11.81 -44.90
N ILE A 51 17.93 11.00 -45.14
CA ILE A 51 18.06 9.56 -45.42
C ILE A 51 18.85 9.33 -46.72
N VAL A 52 18.54 10.08 -47.78
CA VAL A 52 19.22 9.96 -49.08
C VAL A 52 20.69 10.36 -48.96
N TRP A 53 20.99 11.44 -48.22
CA TRP A 53 22.36 11.89 -47.97
C TRP A 53 23.19 10.86 -47.15
N LEU A 54 22.61 10.28 -46.11
CA LEU A 54 23.26 9.23 -45.29
C LEU A 54 23.52 7.95 -46.09
N ARG A 55 22.59 7.55 -46.97
CA ARG A 55 22.74 6.38 -47.83
C ARG A 55 23.86 6.57 -48.87
N ARG A 56 24.06 7.80 -49.35
CA ARG A 56 25.10 8.15 -50.33
C ARG A 56 26.50 8.21 -49.71
N THR A 57 26.58 8.42 -48.39
CA THR A 57 27.83 8.61 -47.66
C THR A 57 28.30 7.29 -47.04
N SER A 58 29.25 6.61 -47.68
CA SER A 58 29.64 5.22 -47.38
C SER A 58 30.06 4.95 -45.94
N TRP A 59 30.71 5.91 -45.27
CA TRP A 59 31.14 5.78 -43.87
C TRP A 59 30.03 6.03 -42.84
N LEU A 60 28.91 6.65 -43.24
CA LEU A 60 27.73 6.88 -42.38
C LEU A 60 26.62 5.84 -42.56
N ARG A 61 26.76 4.94 -43.56
CA ARG A 61 25.82 3.85 -43.81
C ARG A 61 25.58 2.93 -42.59
N PRO A 62 26.60 2.56 -41.79
CA PRO A 62 26.38 1.76 -40.58
C PRO A 62 25.47 2.43 -39.54
N LEU A 63 25.45 3.77 -39.48
CA LEU A 63 24.58 4.52 -38.59
C LEU A 63 23.11 4.44 -39.04
N LEU A 64 22.86 4.47 -40.35
CA LEU A 64 21.53 4.27 -40.92
C LEU A 64 21.03 2.84 -40.65
N ASP A 65 21.91 1.84 -40.82
CA ASP A 65 21.58 0.44 -40.57
C ASP A 65 21.25 0.20 -39.08
N ALA A 66 22.00 0.81 -38.16
CA ALA A 66 21.77 0.72 -36.71
C ALA A 66 20.44 1.36 -36.24
N LEU A 67 19.90 2.33 -36.97
CA LEU A 67 18.65 3.03 -36.66
C LEU A 67 17.42 2.44 -37.38
N SER A 68 17.65 1.47 -38.27
CA SER A 68 16.62 0.77 -39.02
C SER A 68 15.99 -0.38 -38.20
N PRO A 69 14.68 -0.67 -38.34
CA PRO A 69 13.71 -0.04 -39.25
C PRO A 69 13.27 1.36 -38.77
N LEU A 70 13.07 2.29 -39.69
CA LEU A 70 12.52 3.62 -39.39
C LEU A 70 11.00 3.56 -39.23
N PRO A 71 10.40 4.36 -38.33
CA PRO A 71 8.95 4.41 -38.16
C PRO A 71 8.25 4.90 -39.44
N GLN A 72 7.21 4.20 -39.87
CA GLN A 72 6.39 4.57 -41.03
C GLN A 72 5.25 5.53 -40.65
N ASP A 73 4.75 5.43 -39.41
CA ASP A 73 3.73 6.31 -38.85
C ASP A 73 4.32 7.14 -37.70
N LEU A 74 4.43 8.45 -37.91
CA LEU A 74 4.99 9.39 -36.94
C LEU A 74 4.08 9.58 -35.72
N ASN A 75 2.77 9.38 -35.84
CA ASN A 75 1.83 9.52 -34.71
C ASN A 75 1.98 8.35 -33.73
N LEU A 76 2.06 7.12 -34.26
CA LEU A 76 2.32 5.92 -33.45
C LEU A 76 3.72 6.01 -32.80
N TRP A 77 4.75 6.37 -33.58
CA TRP A 77 6.10 6.58 -33.06
C TRP A 77 6.15 7.64 -31.95
N MET A 78 5.40 8.75 -32.07
CA MET A 78 5.41 9.80 -31.06
C MET A 78 4.91 9.31 -29.70
N SER A 79 3.88 8.45 -29.68
CA SER A 79 3.38 7.85 -28.44
C SER A 79 4.40 6.90 -27.78
N GLU A 80 5.06 6.06 -28.58
CA GLU A 80 6.12 5.15 -28.12
C GLU A 80 7.36 5.92 -27.65
N ALA A 81 7.76 6.94 -28.41
CA ALA A 81 8.88 7.81 -28.08
C ALA A 81 8.62 8.58 -26.79
N LEU A 82 7.40 9.08 -26.55
CA LEU A 82 7.02 9.73 -25.30
C LEU A 82 7.16 8.75 -24.13
N GLY A 83 6.71 7.51 -24.29
CA GLY A 83 6.92 6.45 -23.30
C GLY A 83 8.40 6.21 -22.97
N VAL A 84 9.25 6.08 -24.00
CA VAL A 84 10.70 5.87 -23.83
C VAL A 84 11.38 7.10 -23.21
N LEU A 85 10.99 8.32 -23.61
CA LEU A 85 11.51 9.56 -23.05
C LEU A 85 11.12 9.74 -21.59
N LEU A 86 9.91 9.32 -21.20
CA LEU A 86 9.47 9.31 -19.81
C LEU A 86 10.33 8.34 -18.98
N TRP A 87 10.59 7.13 -19.49
CA TRP A 87 11.47 6.17 -18.83
C TRP A 87 12.92 6.63 -18.77
N ALA A 88 13.42 7.27 -19.83
CA ALA A 88 14.76 7.87 -19.84
C ALA A 88 14.87 8.96 -18.78
N LEU A 89 13.84 9.83 -18.66
CA LEU A 89 13.74 10.85 -17.61
C LEU A 89 13.76 10.19 -16.22
N VAL A 90 12.92 9.19 -15.97
CA VAL A 90 12.91 8.44 -14.71
C VAL A 90 14.29 7.82 -14.40
N GLY A 91 14.93 7.19 -15.40
CA GLY A 91 16.27 6.64 -15.26
C GLY A 91 17.33 7.69 -14.92
N LEU A 92 17.25 8.89 -15.51
CA LEU A 92 18.13 10.02 -15.18
C LEU A 92 17.87 10.56 -13.77
N LEU A 93 16.61 10.63 -13.34
CA LEU A 93 16.24 11.02 -11.97
C LEU A 93 16.80 10.02 -10.96
N ILE A 94 16.68 8.72 -11.22
CA ILE A 94 17.24 7.66 -10.38
C ILE A 94 18.77 7.72 -10.38
N ALA A 95 19.40 7.88 -11.54
CA ALA A 95 20.85 7.99 -11.64
C ALA A 95 21.37 9.20 -10.86
N LEU A 96 20.67 10.34 -10.90
CA LEU A 96 21.02 11.51 -10.12
C LEU A 96 20.95 11.24 -8.62
N VAL A 97 19.95 10.49 -8.15
CA VAL A 97 19.87 10.06 -6.75
C VAL A 97 21.05 9.15 -6.39
N LEU A 98 21.34 8.13 -7.21
CA LEU A 98 22.42 7.17 -6.94
C LEU A 98 23.81 7.81 -6.94
N LEU A 99 24.08 8.72 -7.88
CA LEU A 99 25.36 9.41 -8.01
C LEU A 99 25.60 10.43 -6.89
N ASN A 100 24.53 10.91 -6.25
CA ASN A 100 24.59 11.87 -5.14
C ASN A 100 24.19 11.22 -3.78
N ALA A 101 24.04 9.89 -3.73
CA ALA A 101 23.67 9.13 -2.54
C ALA A 101 24.82 8.88 -1.55
N PHE A 102 26.04 9.39 -1.81
CA PHE A 102 27.10 9.54 -0.80
C PHE A 102 28.02 10.74 -1.14
N PRO A 103 27.65 11.99 -0.78
CA PRO A 103 28.43 13.17 -1.14
C PRO A 103 29.69 13.27 -0.29
N ALA A 104 30.81 13.62 -0.93
CA ALA A 104 32.02 14.04 -0.23
C ALA A 104 31.75 15.34 0.55
N VAL A 105 32.33 15.45 1.74
CA VAL A 105 32.17 16.63 2.60
C VAL A 105 33.54 17.25 2.83
N ARG A 106 33.67 18.54 2.52
CA ARG A 106 34.87 19.30 2.80
C ARG A 106 34.59 20.35 3.86
N VAL A 107 35.47 20.43 4.86
CA VAL A 107 35.34 21.36 5.98
C VAL A 107 36.29 22.53 5.78
N SER A 108 35.78 23.76 5.97
CA SER A 108 36.55 25.00 5.89
C SER A 108 36.19 25.94 7.04
N SER A 109 37.04 26.94 7.29
CA SER A 109 36.78 28.00 8.28
C SER A 109 35.52 28.82 8.00
N ARG A 110 35.03 28.84 6.75
CA ARG A 110 33.81 29.55 6.34
C ARG A 110 32.53 28.69 6.40
N GLY A 111 32.64 27.37 6.44
CA GLY A 111 31.51 26.46 6.39
C GLY A 111 31.84 25.07 5.87
N LEU A 112 30.79 24.32 5.55
CA LEU A 112 30.85 23.02 4.89
C LEU A 112 30.69 23.18 3.38
N LEU A 113 31.45 22.40 2.60
CA LEU A 113 31.29 22.25 1.17
C LEU A 113 30.83 20.82 0.90
N VAL A 114 29.66 20.67 0.28
CA VAL A 114 29.06 19.36 -0.02
C VAL A 114 29.17 19.09 -1.51
N ALA A 115 29.73 17.94 -1.89
CA ALA A 115 29.82 17.57 -3.30
C ALA A 115 28.45 17.24 -3.88
N PHE A 116 28.09 17.88 -4.99
CA PHE A 116 26.85 17.62 -5.73
C PHE A 116 27.07 17.79 -7.22
N SER A 117 26.75 16.74 -8.00
CA SER A 117 26.83 16.75 -9.47
C SER A 117 28.16 17.29 -10.04
N GLY A 118 29.29 16.92 -9.44
CA GLY A 118 30.64 17.35 -9.87
C GLY A 118 31.06 18.75 -9.42
N SER A 119 30.23 19.45 -8.64
CA SER A 119 30.51 20.76 -8.05
C SER A 119 30.46 20.72 -6.52
N TRP A 120 30.92 21.78 -5.86
CA TRP A 120 30.86 21.92 -4.40
C TRP A 120 29.83 22.98 -4.00
N LEU A 121 28.86 22.59 -3.18
CA LEU A 121 27.82 23.49 -2.66
C LEU A 121 28.22 24.04 -1.28
N PRO A 122 28.35 25.36 -1.12
CA PRO A 122 28.72 25.98 0.15
C PRO A 122 27.53 26.10 1.11
N VAL A 123 27.73 25.60 2.32
CA VAL A 123 26.81 25.68 3.46
C VAL A 123 27.55 26.40 4.59
N ALA A 124 27.12 27.62 4.92
CA ALA A 124 27.77 28.41 5.97
C ALA A 124 27.48 27.81 7.36
N TRP A 125 28.40 28.01 8.31
CA TRP A 125 28.21 27.52 9.69
C TRP A 125 26.98 28.12 10.37
N GLU A 126 26.69 29.39 10.09
CA GLU A 126 25.51 30.13 10.58
C GLU A 126 24.18 29.59 10.03
N ASP A 127 24.23 28.90 8.90
CA ASP A 127 23.05 28.31 8.28
C ASP A 127 22.71 26.95 8.89
N LEU A 128 23.59 26.30 9.67
CA LEU A 128 23.33 24.98 10.24
C LEU A 128 22.44 25.07 11.49
N GLN A 129 21.20 24.55 11.41
CA GLN A 129 20.23 24.65 12.51
C GLN A 129 19.91 23.31 13.18
N HIS A 130 19.77 22.24 12.39
CA HIS A 130 19.40 20.92 12.91
C HIS A 130 20.29 19.83 12.33
N ILE A 131 20.72 18.92 13.22
CA ILE A 131 21.30 17.62 12.86
C ILE A 131 20.36 16.55 13.41
N HIS A 132 19.69 15.81 12.52
CA HIS A 132 18.95 14.63 12.95
C HIS A 132 19.85 13.41 12.85
N VAL A 133 19.90 12.61 13.91
CA VAL A 133 20.67 11.36 13.95
C VAL A 133 19.70 10.20 13.79
N THR A 134 19.73 9.48 12.65
CA THR A 134 19.00 8.20 12.51
C THR A 134 19.95 7.03 12.74
N GLY A 135 19.71 6.23 13.78
CA GLY A 135 20.43 4.99 14.05
C GLY A 135 19.78 3.72 13.44
N ASP A 136 20.59 2.71 13.15
CA ASP A 136 20.16 1.31 12.98
C ASP A 136 19.71 0.69 14.32
N ALA A 137 18.87 -0.35 14.30
CA ALA A 137 18.44 -1.13 15.47
C ALA A 137 19.61 -1.77 16.25
N SER A 138 20.79 -1.91 15.61
CA SER A 138 22.05 -2.35 16.21
C SER A 138 22.84 -1.23 16.92
N GLY A 139 22.48 0.04 16.71
CA GLY A 139 23.19 1.20 17.24
C GLY A 139 24.56 1.49 16.60
N GLN A 140 24.95 0.80 15.52
CA GLN A 140 26.30 0.86 14.95
C GLN A 140 26.45 1.81 13.75
N ARG A 141 25.36 2.31 13.17
CA ARG A 141 25.39 3.16 11.97
C ARG A 141 24.45 4.35 12.13
N PHE A 142 24.93 5.55 11.81
CA PHE A 142 24.19 6.81 11.98
C PHE A 142 24.13 7.58 10.67
N ILE A 143 22.96 8.15 10.35
CA ILE A 143 22.81 9.10 9.24
C ILE A 143 22.48 10.46 9.84
N LEU A 144 23.37 11.44 9.63
CA LEU A 144 23.19 12.84 10.00
C LEU A 144 22.44 13.55 8.88
N LEU A 145 21.21 13.98 9.13
CA LEU A 145 20.49 14.88 8.23
C LEU A 145 20.74 16.33 8.67
N VAL A 146 21.42 17.10 7.84
CA VAL A 146 21.75 18.50 8.11
C VAL A 146 20.75 19.40 7.39
N ILE A 147 19.96 20.16 8.16
CA ILE A 147 18.95 21.09 7.63
C ILE A 147 19.44 22.53 7.81
N PRO A 148 19.61 23.31 6.73
CA PRO A 148 20.00 24.69 6.84
C PRO A 148 18.81 25.65 7.10
N ALA A 149 19.13 26.87 7.55
CA ALA A 149 18.20 27.92 7.92
C ALA A 149 17.27 28.35 6.78
N LYS A 150 16.09 28.89 7.13
CA LYS A 150 15.06 29.39 6.17
C LYS A 150 15.58 30.36 5.10
N ARG A 151 16.73 31.02 5.33
CA ARG A 151 17.36 32.01 4.42
C ARG A 151 18.39 31.40 3.45
N ALA A 152 18.78 30.14 3.61
CA ALA A 152 19.82 29.51 2.80
C ALA A 152 19.32 29.16 1.39
N LYS A 153 19.47 30.07 0.43
CA LYS A 153 19.18 29.86 -1.01
C LYS A 153 20.23 29.00 -1.75
N ARG A 154 21.17 28.36 -1.05
CA ARG A 154 22.38 27.77 -1.64
C ARG A 154 22.27 26.26 -1.95
N LEU A 155 21.26 25.57 -1.44
CA LEU A 155 20.98 24.17 -1.79
C LEU A 155 19.91 24.08 -2.89
N THR A 156 20.13 23.17 -3.86
CA THR A 156 19.23 22.97 -5.00
C THR A 156 17.89 22.37 -4.58
N GLY A 157 16.85 22.48 -5.42
CA GLY A 157 15.53 21.85 -5.18
C GLY A 157 15.59 20.34 -4.91
N TRP A 158 16.61 19.65 -5.43
CA TRP A 158 16.89 18.24 -5.15
C TRP A 158 17.17 17.93 -3.68
N HIS A 159 17.77 18.85 -2.95
CA HIS A 159 18.01 18.67 -1.52
C HIS A 159 16.70 18.65 -0.73
N ARG A 160 15.60 19.21 -1.27
CA ARG A 160 14.26 19.07 -0.67
C ARG A 160 13.72 17.65 -0.83
N LEU A 161 14.07 16.96 -1.91
CA LEU A 161 13.71 15.56 -2.11
C LEU A 161 14.42 14.67 -1.09
N TYR A 162 15.68 14.95 -0.76
CA TYR A 162 16.38 14.24 0.32
C TYR A 162 15.78 14.56 1.69
N GLY A 163 15.42 15.81 1.95
CA GLY A 163 14.65 16.18 3.13
C GLY A 163 13.33 15.40 3.23
N LEU A 164 12.63 15.19 2.10
CA LEU A 164 11.35 14.48 2.03
C LEU A 164 11.53 12.98 2.24
N LEU A 165 12.47 12.37 1.51
CA LEU A 165 12.75 10.93 1.53
C LEU A 165 13.33 10.46 2.86
N TYR A 166 14.13 11.29 3.53
CA TYR A 166 14.87 10.84 4.72
C TYR A 166 14.45 11.56 6.00
N GLY A 167 14.12 12.85 5.94
CA GLY A 167 13.70 13.64 7.10
C GLY A 167 12.20 13.83 7.24
N THR A 168 11.39 13.42 6.25
CA THR A 168 9.96 13.77 6.13
C THR A 168 9.72 15.29 6.15
N THR A 169 10.68 16.09 5.67
CA THR A 169 10.57 17.56 5.60
C THR A 169 10.76 18.05 4.17
N LEU A 170 9.98 19.02 3.71
CA LEU A 170 10.21 19.66 2.40
C LEU A 170 11.36 20.69 2.42
N ARG A 171 12.14 20.73 3.51
CA ARG A 171 13.30 21.61 3.64
C ARG A 171 14.49 21.01 2.90
N PRO A 172 15.35 21.83 2.27
CA PRO A 172 16.59 21.34 1.70
C PRO A 172 17.44 20.64 2.77
N ALA A 173 17.93 19.44 2.51
CA ALA A 173 18.79 18.70 3.42
C ALA A 173 19.80 17.85 2.64
N PHE A 174 20.94 17.58 3.27
CA PHE A 174 21.91 16.60 2.80
C PHE A 174 22.25 15.63 3.94
N PHE A 175 22.71 14.44 3.59
CA PHE A 175 23.00 13.38 4.55
C PHE A 175 24.50 13.10 4.64
N ILE A 176 24.94 12.72 5.84
CA ILE A 176 26.28 12.19 6.11
C ILE A 176 26.09 10.86 6.83
N SER A 177 26.55 9.76 6.24
CA SER A 177 26.54 8.44 6.89
C SER A 177 27.78 8.27 7.75
N SER A 178 27.66 7.49 8.83
CA SER A 178 28.77 7.07 9.70
C SER A 178 29.84 6.24 9.00
N ASP A 179 29.57 5.78 7.78
CA ASP A 179 30.53 5.06 6.94
C ASP A 179 31.57 5.96 6.25
N ILE A 180 31.52 7.28 6.47
CA ILE A 180 32.53 8.22 5.95
C ILE A 180 33.82 8.10 6.75
N ASP A 181 34.97 8.15 6.08
CA ASP A 181 36.27 7.96 6.73
C ASP A 181 36.53 9.12 7.71
N GLY A 182 36.65 8.82 9.01
CA GLY A 182 36.85 9.84 10.05
C GLY A 182 35.58 10.57 10.50
N PHE A 183 34.42 9.92 10.42
CA PHE A 183 33.12 10.44 10.84
C PHE A 183 33.12 11.18 12.19
N ASP A 184 33.71 10.59 13.24
CA ASP A 184 33.72 11.20 14.58
C ASP A 184 34.48 12.53 14.60
N GLN A 185 35.57 12.62 13.82
CA GLN A 185 36.32 13.87 13.67
C GLN A 185 35.51 14.92 12.92
N LEU A 186 34.78 14.52 11.87
CA LEU A 186 33.90 15.40 11.10
C LEU A 186 32.77 15.94 11.98
N LEU A 187 32.09 15.10 12.74
CA LEU A 187 31.00 15.49 13.64
C LEU A 187 31.49 16.44 14.73
N ASN A 188 32.60 16.12 15.39
CA ASN A 188 33.19 16.99 16.41
C ASN A 188 33.58 18.36 15.83
N THR A 189 34.14 18.39 14.62
CA THR A 189 34.49 19.65 13.95
C THR A 189 33.24 20.48 13.64
N ILE A 190 32.16 19.85 13.18
CA ILE A 190 30.88 20.50 12.89
C ILE A 190 30.29 21.13 14.16
N LEU A 191 30.27 20.38 15.27
CA LEU A 191 29.73 20.85 16.56
C LEU A 191 30.56 22.01 17.14
N GLN A 192 31.90 21.91 17.09
CA GLN A 192 32.80 22.93 17.64
C GLN A 192 32.76 24.24 16.84
N GLU A 193 32.84 24.18 15.51
CA GLU A 193 32.85 25.38 14.67
C GLU A 193 31.48 26.05 14.60
N ASN A 194 30.37 25.29 14.59
CA ASN A 194 29.04 25.89 14.70
C ASN A 194 28.87 26.61 16.05
N ALA A 195 29.24 25.97 17.18
CA ALA A 195 29.14 26.59 18.50
C ALA A 195 30.01 27.85 18.62
N ARG A 196 31.17 27.87 17.96
CA ARG A 196 32.06 29.04 17.91
C ARG A 196 31.44 30.20 17.11
N VAL A 197 30.86 29.93 15.94
CA VAL A 197 30.27 30.96 15.07
C VAL A 197 28.98 31.51 15.69
N VAL A 198 28.12 30.65 16.25
CA VAL A 198 26.86 31.05 16.90
C VAL A 198 27.11 31.96 18.11
N ARG A 199 28.18 31.74 18.90
CA ARG A 199 28.55 32.63 20.02
C ARG A 199 28.95 34.05 19.58
N GLY A 200 29.33 34.23 18.32
CA GLY A 200 29.69 35.53 17.75
C GLY A 200 28.51 36.30 17.14
N ILE A 201 27.32 35.69 17.06
CA ILE A 201 26.13 36.26 16.42
C ILE A 201 25.08 36.54 17.50
N GLU A 202 24.72 37.82 17.72
CA GLU A 202 23.63 38.17 18.63
C GLU A 202 22.30 37.55 18.16
N GLY A 203 21.70 36.71 19.00
CA GLY A 203 20.45 35.99 18.70
C GLY A 203 20.59 34.68 17.91
N GLY A 204 21.81 34.17 17.71
CA GLY A 204 22.03 32.87 17.06
C GLY A 204 21.51 31.70 17.92
N GLN A 205 20.70 30.82 17.33
CA GLN A 205 20.26 29.58 17.99
C GLN A 205 21.34 28.50 17.88
N PRO A 206 21.67 27.78 18.97
CA PRO A 206 22.63 26.68 18.91
C PRO A 206 22.09 25.53 18.07
N LEU A 207 22.99 24.81 17.41
CA LEU A 207 22.68 23.59 16.66
C LEU A 207 21.97 22.57 17.56
N VAL A 208 20.73 22.22 17.19
CA VAL A 208 19.95 21.20 17.92
C VAL A 208 20.27 19.84 17.31
N VAL A 209 20.90 18.97 18.11
CA VAL A 209 21.11 17.56 17.78
C VAL A 209 19.91 16.78 18.29
N ASP A 210 19.12 16.22 17.37
CA ASP A 210 17.94 15.42 17.70
C ASP A 210 18.25 13.94 17.45
N GLU A 211 18.56 13.24 18.53
CA GLU A 211 18.90 11.81 18.55
C GLU A 211 17.67 10.89 18.55
N GLN A 212 16.48 11.44 18.86
CA GLN A 212 15.26 10.64 19.05
C GLN A 212 14.43 10.49 17.76
N ARG A 213 14.76 11.26 16.71
CA ARG A 213 14.00 11.32 15.47
C ARG A 213 14.33 10.17 14.52
N ARG A 214 13.48 9.14 14.50
CA ARG A 214 13.59 7.98 13.60
C ARG A 214 12.99 8.29 12.22
N SER A 215 13.75 8.09 11.16
CA SER A 215 13.25 8.25 9.78
C SER A 215 12.44 7.02 9.33
N PRO A 216 11.14 7.18 8.99
CA PRO A 216 10.24 6.04 8.73
C PRO A 216 10.55 5.28 7.43
N LEU A 217 11.16 5.93 6.42
CA LEU A 217 11.52 5.33 5.13
C LEU A 217 12.81 4.50 5.21
N LEU A 218 13.84 5.01 5.89
CA LEU A 218 15.07 4.27 6.22
C LEU A 218 14.78 3.12 7.20
N GLY A 219 13.90 3.34 8.17
CA GLY A 219 13.37 2.28 9.03
C GLY A 219 12.52 1.24 8.31
N LEU A 220 12.18 1.44 7.04
CA LEU A 220 11.48 0.49 6.16
C LEU A 220 12.47 -0.29 5.28
N LEU A 221 13.51 0.39 4.77
CA LEU A 221 14.59 -0.19 3.96
C LEU A 221 15.62 -0.98 4.78
N LEU A 222 15.93 -0.54 6.00
CA LEU A 222 16.78 -1.24 6.97
C LEU A 222 16.00 -2.30 7.77
N ARG A 223 14.67 -2.38 7.59
CA ARG A 223 13.79 -3.40 8.17
C ARG A 223 13.91 -4.74 7.43
N GLY A 224 15.15 -5.18 7.18
CA GLY A 224 15.45 -6.56 6.85
C GLY A 224 15.15 -7.43 8.08
N GLU A 225 14.39 -8.49 7.85
CA GLU A 225 13.87 -9.45 8.84
C GLU A 225 14.84 -9.85 9.96
N SER A 226 14.48 -9.54 11.19
CA SER A 226 14.33 -10.54 12.25
C SER A 226 13.51 -9.93 13.38
N THR A 227 12.19 -10.10 13.30
CA THR A 227 11.40 -10.15 14.54
C THR A 227 11.78 -11.45 15.22
N SER A 228 12.91 -11.46 15.93
CA SER A 228 13.13 -12.46 16.97
C SER A 228 12.05 -12.24 18.02
N GLU A 229 10.95 -12.95 17.82
CA GLU A 229 9.87 -13.17 18.78
C GLU A 229 10.57 -13.65 20.06
N ALA A 230 10.59 -12.80 21.09
CA ALA A 230 11.12 -13.20 22.39
C ALA A 230 10.40 -14.48 22.81
N ALA A 231 11.17 -15.53 23.13
CA ALA A 231 10.63 -16.82 23.52
C ALA A 231 9.58 -16.62 24.63
N PRO A 232 8.42 -17.31 24.56
CA PRO A 232 7.38 -17.15 25.56
C PRO A 232 7.96 -17.54 26.92
N VAL A 233 8.06 -16.56 27.83
CA VAL A 233 8.31 -16.84 29.25
C VAL A 233 7.22 -17.79 29.70
N ALA A 234 7.61 -18.96 30.21
CA ALA A 234 6.70 -19.97 30.70
C ALA A 234 6.00 -19.45 31.97
N VAL A 235 4.87 -18.76 31.80
CA VAL A 235 4.01 -18.33 32.90
C VAL A 235 3.04 -19.47 33.19
N ASN A 236 3.20 -20.10 34.36
CA ASN A 236 2.24 -21.09 34.86
C ASN A 236 0.99 -20.37 35.36
N LEU A 237 -0.12 -20.55 34.63
CA LEU A 237 -1.42 -20.03 35.04
C LEU A 237 -1.97 -20.85 36.22
N PRO A 238 -2.70 -20.23 37.17
CA PRO A 238 -3.29 -20.96 38.29
C PRO A 238 -4.25 -22.05 37.78
N PRO A 239 -4.19 -23.28 38.32
CA PRO A 239 -5.13 -24.33 37.95
C PRO A 239 -6.55 -23.92 38.36
N THR A 240 -7.57 -24.30 37.59
CA THR A 240 -8.96 -23.97 37.94
C THR A 240 -9.85 -25.19 37.86
N ASN A 241 -10.59 -25.45 38.93
CA ASN A 241 -11.47 -26.62 39.03
C ASN A 241 -12.78 -26.48 38.23
N GLN A 242 -13.00 -25.33 37.59
CA GLN A 242 -14.17 -25.09 36.75
C GLN A 242 -14.02 -25.76 35.38
N PRO A 243 -15.11 -26.34 34.84
CA PRO A 243 -15.10 -26.97 33.52
C PRO A 243 -14.79 -25.97 32.41
N ASP A 244 -14.29 -26.47 31.28
CA ASP A 244 -14.01 -25.64 30.11
C ASP A 244 -15.27 -24.94 29.59
N VAL A 245 -15.18 -23.64 29.34
CA VAL A 245 -16.31 -22.86 28.83
C VAL A 245 -16.38 -23.05 27.32
N VAL A 246 -17.43 -23.71 26.85
CA VAL A 246 -17.70 -23.93 25.43
C VAL A 246 -18.71 -22.91 24.94
N ALA A 247 -18.27 -21.99 24.08
CA ALA A 247 -19.12 -21.06 23.36
C ALA A 247 -19.31 -21.52 21.92
N THR A 248 -20.56 -21.60 21.48
CA THR A 248 -20.90 -22.05 20.12
C THR A 248 -21.84 -21.06 19.47
N LEU A 249 -21.70 -20.80 18.18
CA LEU A 249 -22.77 -20.11 17.46
C LEU A 249 -24.06 -20.97 17.53
N PRO A 250 -25.25 -20.38 17.61
CA PRO A 250 -26.49 -21.13 17.44
C PRO A 250 -26.54 -21.80 16.05
N ARG A 251 -27.16 -22.98 15.94
CA ARG A 251 -27.42 -23.58 14.62
C ARG A 251 -28.44 -22.70 13.90
N PHE A 252 -28.18 -22.33 12.66
CA PHE A 252 -29.00 -21.40 11.86
C PHE A 252 -28.98 -19.93 12.30
N SER A 253 -27.97 -19.48 13.06
CA SER A 253 -27.78 -18.04 13.25
C SER A 253 -27.53 -17.37 11.90
N LEU A 254 -28.05 -16.16 11.70
CA LEU A 254 -27.87 -15.38 10.46
C LEU A 254 -26.38 -15.23 10.12
N VAL A 255 -25.53 -15.01 11.13
CA VAL A 255 -24.08 -14.92 10.93
C VAL A 255 -23.53 -16.23 10.35
N GLN A 256 -23.88 -17.37 10.92
CA GLN A 256 -23.38 -18.65 10.42
C GLN A 256 -23.91 -18.95 9.01
N THR A 257 -25.20 -18.72 8.74
CA THR A 257 -25.78 -18.99 7.41
C THR A 257 -25.17 -18.09 6.35
N VAL A 258 -24.94 -16.80 6.65
CA VAL A 258 -24.29 -15.86 5.73
C VAL A 258 -22.82 -16.24 5.52
N THR A 259 -22.04 -16.53 6.57
CA THR A 259 -20.61 -16.86 6.43
C THR A 259 -20.38 -18.14 5.64
N PHE A 260 -21.06 -19.25 5.99
CA PHE A 260 -20.89 -20.51 5.25
C PHE A 260 -21.61 -20.50 3.91
N GLY A 261 -22.78 -19.87 3.83
CA GLY A 261 -23.54 -19.74 2.58
C GLY A 261 -22.76 -18.96 1.53
N SER A 262 -22.19 -17.81 1.89
CA SER A 262 -21.35 -17.02 0.98
C SER A 262 -20.11 -17.80 0.54
N ALA A 263 -19.37 -18.43 1.46
CA ALA A 263 -18.21 -19.24 1.11
C ALA A 263 -18.56 -20.43 0.19
N ALA A 264 -19.69 -21.10 0.44
CA ALA A 264 -20.17 -22.19 -0.41
C ALA A 264 -20.59 -21.70 -1.80
N VAL A 265 -21.32 -20.59 -1.89
CA VAL A 265 -21.73 -19.99 -3.17
C VAL A 265 -20.50 -19.55 -3.97
N ILE A 266 -19.52 -18.89 -3.34
CA ILE A 266 -18.24 -18.50 -3.97
C ILE A 266 -17.56 -19.73 -4.56
N LEU A 267 -17.42 -20.82 -3.80
CA LEU A 267 -16.75 -22.03 -4.26
C LEU A 267 -17.52 -22.74 -5.38
N LEU A 268 -18.85 -22.84 -5.29
CA LEU A 268 -19.67 -23.48 -6.32
C LEU A 268 -19.62 -22.71 -7.64
N LEU A 269 -19.73 -21.38 -7.58
CA LEU A 269 -19.61 -20.53 -8.76
C LEU A 269 -18.19 -20.58 -9.32
N ALA A 270 -17.15 -20.51 -8.49
CA ALA A 270 -15.77 -20.66 -8.94
C ALA A 270 -15.53 -22.00 -9.65
N LEU A 271 -16.11 -23.11 -9.16
CA LEU A 271 -16.02 -24.41 -9.84
C LEU A 271 -16.75 -24.43 -11.18
N PHE A 272 -17.93 -23.81 -11.26
CA PHE A 272 -18.66 -23.66 -12.52
C PHE A 272 -17.87 -22.84 -13.54
N HIS A 273 -17.29 -21.73 -13.10
CA HIS A 273 -16.41 -20.89 -13.92
C HIS A 273 -15.16 -21.63 -14.33
N TYR A 274 -14.50 -22.34 -13.42
CA TYR A 274 -13.32 -23.15 -13.71
C TYR A 274 -13.59 -24.14 -14.83
N ARG A 275 -14.74 -24.84 -14.78
CA ARG A 275 -15.19 -25.70 -15.87
C ARG A 275 -15.37 -24.92 -17.18
N SER A 276 -15.98 -23.73 -17.11
CA SER A 276 -16.19 -22.89 -18.30
C SER A 276 -14.88 -22.50 -19.01
N TYR A 277 -13.80 -22.21 -18.28
CA TYR A 277 -12.48 -21.99 -18.89
C TYR A 277 -11.95 -23.22 -19.63
N TRP A 278 -12.11 -24.40 -19.05
CA TRP A 278 -11.71 -25.65 -19.68
C TRP A 278 -12.51 -25.96 -20.94
N ASP A 279 -13.83 -25.78 -20.89
CA ASP A 279 -14.69 -25.98 -22.06
C ASP A 279 -14.30 -25.02 -23.21
N ARG A 280 -13.98 -23.75 -22.91
CA ARG A 280 -13.46 -22.77 -23.89
C ARG A 280 -12.11 -23.19 -24.47
N ALA A 281 -11.15 -23.53 -23.61
CA ALA A 281 -9.81 -23.95 -24.02
C ALA A 281 -9.81 -25.22 -24.88
N LEU A 282 -10.58 -26.24 -24.49
CA LEU A 282 -10.71 -27.50 -25.23
C LEU A 282 -11.40 -27.30 -26.57
N SER A 283 -12.42 -26.44 -26.65
CA SER A 283 -13.13 -26.13 -27.90
C SER A 283 -12.26 -25.36 -28.91
N LEU A 284 -11.33 -24.54 -28.41
CA LEU A 284 -10.31 -23.87 -29.22
C LEU A 284 -9.27 -24.88 -29.75
N LEU A 285 -8.73 -25.74 -28.88
CA LEU A 285 -7.67 -26.70 -29.23
C LEU A 285 -8.16 -27.82 -30.16
N PHE A 286 -9.36 -28.36 -29.90
CA PHE A 286 -9.86 -29.57 -30.56
C PHE A 286 -11.16 -29.30 -31.33
N PRO A 287 -11.13 -29.22 -32.67
CA PRO A 287 -12.32 -29.01 -33.49
C PRO A 287 -13.44 -30.03 -33.24
N ALA A 288 -13.07 -31.29 -32.97
CA ALA A 288 -14.05 -32.34 -32.65
C ALA A 288 -14.85 -32.05 -31.37
N TYR A 289 -14.24 -31.36 -30.39
CA TYR A 289 -14.90 -31.04 -29.11
C TYR A 289 -16.00 -29.96 -29.25
N ARG A 290 -15.97 -29.16 -30.32
CA ARG A 290 -16.98 -28.11 -30.61
C ARG A 290 -18.39 -28.68 -30.79
N SER A 291 -18.50 -29.94 -31.21
CA SER A 291 -19.77 -30.64 -31.40
C SER A 291 -20.29 -31.35 -30.15
N ASN A 292 -19.51 -31.38 -29.07
CA ASN A 292 -19.88 -32.07 -27.83
C ASN A 292 -21.05 -31.35 -27.13
N PRO A 293 -22.12 -32.05 -26.72
CA PRO A 293 -23.25 -31.44 -26.00
C PRO A 293 -22.84 -30.63 -24.77
N ALA A 294 -21.77 -31.03 -24.08
CA ALA A 294 -21.25 -30.34 -22.90
C ALA A 294 -20.63 -28.96 -23.23
N ALA A 295 -20.17 -28.75 -24.46
CA ALA A 295 -19.45 -27.55 -24.91
C ALA A 295 -20.26 -26.69 -25.90
N LEU A 296 -21.47 -27.12 -26.27
CA LEU A 296 -22.35 -26.38 -27.20
C LEU A 296 -22.61 -24.93 -26.78
N TRP A 297 -22.55 -24.65 -25.49
CA TRP A 297 -22.70 -23.29 -24.98
C TRP A 297 -21.56 -22.36 -25.46
N VAL A 298 -20.33 -22.88 -25.58
CA VAL A 298 -19.17 -22.14 -26.12
C VAL A 298 -19.41 -21.81 -27.59
N SER A 299 -19.93 -22.76 -28.38
CA SER A 299 -20.24 -22.54 -29.79
C SER A 299 -21.44 -21.61 -30.03
N ARG A 300 -22.24 -21.34 -29.00
CA ARG A 300 -23.33 -20.36 -29.03
C ARG A 300 -22.87 -18.95 -28.63
N ASP A 301 -21.74 -18.84 -27.94
CA ASP A 301 -21.15 -17.55 -27.61
C ASP A 301 -20.73 -16.84 -28.91
N PRO A 302 -21.18 -15.59 -29.15
CA PRO A 302 -20.92 -14.89 -30.41
C PRO A 302 -19.43 -14.72 -30.72
N VAL A 303 -18.59 -14.53 -29.70
CA VAL A 303 -17.14 -14.33 -29.87
C VAL A 303 -16.50 -15.62 -30.36
N TYR A 304 -16.77 -16.72 -29.65
CA TYR A 304 -16.22 -18.03 -29.98
C TYR A 304 -16.81 -18.59 -31.28
N LYS A 305 -18.09 -18.34 -31.56
CA LYS A 305 -18.74 -18.69 -32.82
C LYS A 305 -18.03 -18.05 -34.01
N ALA A 306 -17.76 -16.75 -33.95
CA ALA A 306 -17.05 -16.04 -35.02
C ALA A 306 -15.63 -16.61 -35.25
N ILE A 307 -14.93 -16.98 -34.17
CA ILE A 307 -13.62 -17.64 -34.26
C ILE A 307 -13.76 -19.02 -34.92
N PHE A 308 -14.71 -19.85 -34.49
CA PHE A 308 -14.89 -21.19 -35.04
C PHE A 308 -15.33 -21.18 -36.51
N GLU A 309 -16.11 -20.18 -36.92
CA GLU A 309 -16.50 -19.95 -38.31
C GLU A 309 -15.34 -19.48 -39.18
N SER A 310 -14.40 -18.71 -38.61
CA SER A 310 -13.19 -18.23 -39.30
C SER A 310 -12.12 -19.33 -39.42
N TYR A 311 -12.05 -20.25 -38.46
CA TYR A 311 -11.07 -21.35 -38.39
C TYR A 311 -11.77 -22.72 -38.42
N GLN A 312 -12.50 -22.97 -39.50
CA GLN A 312 -13.24 -24.23 -39.68
C GLN A 312 -12.30 -25.42 -39.79
N GLY A 313 -12.58 -26.49 -39.04
CA GLY A 313 -11.81 -27.73 -39.08
C GLY A 313 -10.39 -27.66 -38.50
N VAL A 314 -9.91 -26.48 -38.08
CA VAL A 314 -8.55 -26.29 -37.56
C VAL A 314 -8.59 -25.88 -36.09
N GLY A 315 -7.77 -26.53 -35.26
CA GLY A 315 -7.57 -26.16 -33.86
C GLY A 315 -6.70 -24.91 -33.73
N VAL A 316 -7.02 -24.05 -32.77
CA VAL A 316 -6.17 -22.91 -32.40
C VAL A 316 -4.96 -23.45 -31.65
N SER A 317 -3.77 -22.91 -31.93
CA SER A 317 -2.54 -23.33 -31.24
C SER A 317 -2.62 -23.02 -29.74
N LEU A 318 -1.83 -23.71 -28.92
CA LEU A 318 -1.81 -23.53 -27.47
C LEU A 318 -1.57 -22.06 -27.05
N PHE A 319 -0.71 -21.34 -27.78
CA PHE A 319 -0.38 -19.94 -27.53
C PHE A 319 -1.30 -18.93 -28.25
N GLY A 320 -2.40 -19.41 -28.86
CA GLY A 320 -3.33 -18.58 -29.61
C GLY A 320 -3.00 -18.51 -31.09
N ILE A 321 -3.40 -17.40 -31.72
CA ILE A 321 -3.24 -17.19 -33.17
C ILE A 321 -2.11 -16.18 -33.39
N ALA A 322 -1.14 -16.54 -34.22
CA ALA A 322 0.02 -15.69 -34.48
C ALA A 322 -0.40 -14.32 -35.02
N GLY A 323 0.11 -13.24 -34.42
CA GLY A 323 -0.22 -11.87 -34.80
C GLY A 323 -1.59 -11.37 -34.33
N ARG A 324 -2.35 -12.16 -33.56
CA ARG A 324 -3.70 -11.81 -33.05
C ARG A 324 -3.79 -12.03 -31.53
N ALA A 325 -3.11 -11.16 -30.78
CA ALA A 325 -3.14 -11.17 -29.31
C ALA A 325 -4.50 -10.73 -28.71
N ASP A 326 -5.36 -10.15 -29.55
CA ASP A 326 -6.76 -9.78 -29.27
C ASP A 326 -7.69 -11.00 -29.14
N LEU A 327 -7.26 -12.16 -29.63
CA LEU A 327 -8.04 -13.39 -29.63
C LEU A 327 -7.64 -14.33 -28.46
N PRO A 328 -8.56 -15.19 -27.99
CA PRO A 328 -8.33 -16.06 -26.85
C PRO A 328 -7.24 -17.09 -27.11
N ALA A 329 -6.34 -17.25 -26.14
CA ALA A 329 -5.29 -18.25 -26.14
C ALA A 329 -5.63 -19.39 -25.16
N PRO A 330 -5.67 -20.66 -25.61
CA PRO A 330 -5.98 -21.80 -24.74
C PRO A 330 -5.08 -21.90 -23.50
N PHE A 331 -3.78 -21.62 -23.65
CA PHE A 331 -2.82 -21.61 -22.54
C PHE A 331 -3.20 -20.60 -21.47
N TRP A 332 -3.55 -19.37 -21.87
CA TRP A 332 -3.89 -18.31 -20.93
C TRP A 332 -5.21 -18.61 -20.22
N LEU A 333 -6.22 -19.12 -20.93
CA LEU A 333 -7.49 -19.58 -20.33
C LEU A 333 -7.24 -20.59 -19.19
N ILE A 334 -6.32 -21.53 -19.37
CA ILE A 334 -5.99 -22.53 -18.34
C ILE A 334 -5.31 -21.85 -17.15
N ILE A 335 -4.34 -20.95 -17.37
CA ILE A 335 -3.68 -20.22 -16.28
C ILE A 335 -4.70 -19.37 -15.51
N ALA A 336 -5.52 -18.60 -16.23
CA ALA A 336 -6.58 -17.77 -15.67
C ALA A 336 -7.55 -18.59 -14.82
N ALA A 337 -7.93 -19.79 -15.27
CA ALA A 337 -8.77 -20.71 -14.51
C ALA A 337 -8.16 -21.06 -13.14
N HIS A 338 -6.87 -21.40 -13.10
CA HIS A 338 -6.17 -21.78 -11.87
C HIS A 338 -5.97 -20.59 -10.93
N ILE A 339 -5.64 -19.41 -11.48
CA ILE A 339 -5.52 -18.17 -10.71
C ILE A 339 -6.87 -17.81 -10.08
N MET A 340 -7.94 -17.79 -10.88
CA MET A 340 -9.29 -17.50 -10.40
C MET A 340 -9.73 -18.48 -9.31
N LEU A 341 -9.53 -19.79 -9.52
CA LEU A 341 -9.87 -20.80 -8.52
C LEU A 341 -9.07 -20.63 -7.23
N ALA A 342 -7.76 -20.36 -7.32
CA ALA A 342 -6.92 -20.11 -6.15
C ALA A 342 -7.40 -18.89 -5.36
N LEU A 343 -7.71 -17.78 -6.04
CA LEU A 343 -8.24 -16.57 -5.42
C LEU A 343 -9.61 -16.81 -4.76
N ALA A 344 -10.51 -17.53 -5.42
CA ALA A 344 -11.82 -17.87 -4.88
C ALA A 344 -11.73 -18.79 -3.64
N VAL A 345 -10.83 -19.77 -3.66
CA VAL A 345 -10.55 -20.65 -2.51
C VAL A 345 -9.98 -19.84 -1.35
N ILE A 346 -9.02 -18.95 -1.59
CA ILE A 346 -8.47 -18.07 -0.56
C ILE A 346 -9.56 -17.18 0.04
N ALA A 347 -10.42 -16.58 -0.80
CA ALA A 347 -11.54 -15.75 -0.34
C ALA A 347 -12.54 -16.56 0.50
N GLY A 348 -12.93 -17.75 0.05
CA GLY A 348 -13.82 -18.65 0.81
C GLY A 348 -13.24 -19.05 2.16
N ILE A 349 -11.95 -19.39 2.21
CA ILE A 349 -11.24 -19.69 3.47
C ILE A 349 -11.20 -18.46 4.37
N ALA A 350 -10.88 -17.28 3.84
CA ALA A 350 -10.80 -16.05 4.61
C ALA A 350 -12.15 -15.67 5.25
N ILE A 351 -13.25 -15.85 4.52
CA ILE A 351 -14.61 -15.61 5.04
C ILE A 351 -14.94 -16.57 6.19
N VAL A 352 -14.71 -17.87 6.01
CA VAL A 352 -14.97 -18.89 7.05
C VAL A 352 -14.04 -18.69 8.26
N ALA A 353 -12.81 -18.27 8.03
CA ALA A 353 -11.83 -18.05 9.07
C ALA A 353 -12.06 -16.76 9.89
N ALA A 354 -12.80 -15.80 9.35
CA ALA A 354 -13.09 -14.56 10.05
C ALA A 354 -13.96 -14.79 11.30
N VAL A 355 -14.91 -15.73 11.23
CA VAL A 355 -15.88 -16.04 12.29
C VAL A 355 -15.85 -17.54 12.61
N PRO A 356 -15.26 -17.96 13.75
CA PRO A 356 -15.21 -19.36 14.13
C PRO A 356 -16.56 -19.80 14.67
N VAL A 357 -16.87 -21.08 14.52
CA VAL A 357 -18.15 -21.65 14.93
C VAL A 357 -18.20 -22.00 16.41
N VAL A 358 -17.05 -22.37 16.97
CA VAL A 358 -16.89 -22.77 18.36
C VAL A 358 -15.61 -22.16 18.93
N ALA A 359 -15.72 -21.61 20.13
CA ALA A 359 -14.58 -21.19 20.95
C ALA A 359 -14.66 -21.94 22.29
N VAL A 360 -13.57 -22.58 22.70
CA VAL A 360 -13.48 -23.27 23.99
C VAL A 360 -12.37 -22.62 24.81
N ALA A 361 -12.74 -21.96 25.89
CA ALA A 361 -11.79 -21.40 26.84
C ALA A 361 -11.44 -22.46 27.88
N GLY A 362 -10.33 -23.17 27.62
CA GLY A 362 -9.83 -24.22 28.49
C GLY A 362 -8.82 -23.71 29.53
N GLN A 363 -8.28 -24.64 30.32
CA GLN A 363 -7.30 -24.28 31.36
C GLN A 363 -6.03 -23.62 30.80
N GLN A 364 -5.38 -24.25 29.81
CA GLN A 364 -4.07 -23.82 29.29
C GLN A 364 -4.14 -23.10 27.94
N SER A 365 -5.28 -23.17 27.25
CA SER A 365 -5.42 -22.62 25.90
C SER A 365 -6.85 -22.21 25.56
N LEU A 366 -6.96 -21.32 24.59
CA LEU A 366 -8.18 -21.02 23.86
C LEU A 366 -8.19 -21.85 22.57
N LEU A 367 -9.16 -22.76 22.44
CA LEU A 367 -9.35 -23.55 21.24
C LEU A 367 -10.41 -22.89 20.35
N ILE A 368 -10.03 -22.62 19.11
CA ILE A 368 -10.90 -22.03 18.08
C ILE A 368 -11.21 -23.11 17.04
N ARG A 369 -12.50 -23.30 16.71
CA ARG A 369 -12.97 -24.30 15.74
C ARG A 369 -13.82 -23.64 14.66
N TYR A 370 -13.45 -23.87 13.41
CA TYR A 370 -14.14 -23.31 12.24
C TYR A 370 -15.21 -24.24 11.67
N SER A 371 -15.33 -25.48 12.13
CA SER A 371 -16.39 -26.40 11.72
C SER A 371 -16.90 -27.20 12.90
N ARG A 372 -18.22 -27.47 12.94
CA ARG A 372 -18.83 -28.37 13.94
C ARG A 372 -18.69 -29.83 13.57
N ARG A 373 -18.76 -30.16 12.27
CA ARG A 373 -18.81 -31.55 11.77
C ARG A 373 -17.42 -32.13 11.56
N LEU A 374 -16.47 -31.31 11.13
CA LEU A 374 -15.11 -31.77 10.83
C LEU A 374 -14.25 -31.58 12.08
N GLN A 375 -14.14 -32.65 12.89
CA GLN A 375 -13.36 -32.68 14.14
C GLN A 375 -11.84 -32.88 13.92
N GLY A 376 -11.35 -32.78 12.68
CA GLY A 376 -9.94 -32.95 12.37
C GLY A 376 -9.07 -31.76 12.80
N ARG A 377 -7.80 -32.02 13.16
CA ARG A 377 -6.78 -31.03 13.53
C ARG A 377 -6.64 -29.84 12.56
N ARG A 378 -7.04 -30.00 11.29
CA ARG A 378 -6.95 -28.95 10.26
C ARG A 378 -7.96 -27.81 10.42
N PHE A 379 -9.06 -28.02 11.14
CA PHE A 379 -10.13 -27.02 11.33
C PHE A 379 -10.28 -26.54 12.78
N SER A 380 -9.32 -26.94 13.63
CA SER A 380 -9.22 -26.55 15.04
C SER A 380 -7.84 -25.99 15.32
N ILE A 381 -7.77 -24.82 15.96
CA ILE A 381 -6.52 -24.18 16.33
C ILE A 381 -6.49 -24.03 17.84
N VAL A 382 -5.43 -24.53 18.45
CA VAL A 382 -5.20 -24.42 19.89
C VAL A 382 -4.20 -23.30 20.12
N ILE A 383 -4.67 -22.23 20.76
CA ILE A 383 -3.87 -21.04 21.05
C ILE A 383 -3.58 -21.02 22.56
N PRO A 384 -2.34 -21.29 22.99
CA PRO A 384 -1.94 -21.08 24.37
C PRO A 384 -2.22 -19.66 24.82
N TRP A 385 -2.69 -19.47 26.05
CA TRP A 385 -2.99 -18.14 26.60
C TRP A 385 -1.78 -17.19 26.50
N THR A 386 -0.57 -17.72 26.68
CA THR A 386 0.71 -16.96 26.58
C THR A 386 0.95 -16.35 25.20
N GLN A 387 0.35 -16.90 24.14
CA GLN A 387 0.51 -16.46 22.75
C GLN A 387 -0.64 -15.58 22.25
N ILE A 388 -1.63 -15.29 23.10
CA ILE A 388 -2.65 -14.28 22.81
C ILE A 388 -2.03 -12.92 23.09
N GLN A 389 -1.97 -12.09 22.04
CA GLN A 389 -1.40 -10.75 22.09
C GLN A 389 -2.40 -9.75 22.65
N ALA A 390 -3.65 -9.83 22.19
CA ALA A 390 -4.75 -9.02 22.71
C ALA A 390 -6.09 -9.74 22.50
N CYS A 391 -7.00 -9.55 23.45
CA CYS A 391 -8.41 -9.90 23.37
C CYS A 391 -9.20 -8.62 23.62
N LYS A 392 -9.80 -8.08 22.56
CA LYS A 392 -10.46 -6.78 22.53
C LYS A 392 -11.96 -6.98 22.44
N VAL A 393 -12.71 -6.61 23.48
CA VAL A 393 -14.16 -6.58 23.44
C VAL A 393 -14.59 -5.22 22.90
N ILE A 394 -15.29 -5.23 21.78
CA ILE A 394 -15.68 -4.05 21.01
C ILE A 394 -17.20 -3.97 21.04
N ASP A 395 -17.72 -2.83 21.49
CA ASP A 395 -19.15 -2.50 21.37
C ASP A 395 -19.39 -1.86 20.01
N LEU A 396 -20.28 -2.45 19.22
CA LEU A 396 -20.69 -1.95 17.90
C LEU A 396 -21.87 -0.97 18.01
N GLY A 397 -22.42 -0.79 19.21
CA GLY A 397 -23.68 -0.08 19.45
C GLY A 397 -24.90 -0.98 19.34
N PHE A 398 -26.05 -0.43 19.75
CA PHE A 398 -27.34 -1.14 19.79
C PHE A 398 -27.29 -2.46 20.60
N GLY A 399 -26.46 -2.51 21.65
CA GLY A 399 -26.29 -3.68 22.50
C GLY A 399 -25.57 -4.86 21.84
N LYS A 400 -24.89 -4.66 20.70
CA LYS A 400 -24.15 -5.71 19.99
C LYS A 400 -22.66 -5.64 20.29
N GLN A 401 -22.13 -6.71 20.88
CA GLN A 401 -20.71 -6.84 21.19
C GLN A 401 -20.04 -7.90 20.34
N ILE A 402 -18.76 -7.67 20.06
CA ILE A 402 -17.86 -8.66 19.45
C ILE A 402 -16.56 -8.69 20.25
N ALA A 403 -15.83 -9.80 20.18
CA ALA A 403 -14.50 -9.91 20.76
C ALA A 403 -13.51 -10.28 19.68
N PHE A 404 -12.44 -9.51 19.57
CA PHE A 404 -11.39 -9.71 18.59
C PHE A 404 -10.14 -10.26 19.27
N VAL A 405 -9.78 -11.49 18.92
CA VAL A 405 -8.63 -12.21 19.50
C VAL A 405 -7.47 -12.18 18.52
N GLN A 406 -6.32 -11.67 18.98
CA GLN A 406 -5.09 -11.54 18.20
C GLN A 406 -4.04 -12.55 18.67
N SER A 407 -3.44 -13.29 17.74
CA SER A 407 -2.37 -14.24 18.05
C SER A 407 -1.53 -14.57 16.82
N SER A 408 -0.21 -14.72 16.98
CA SER A 408 0.70 -15.13 15.91
C SER A 408 0.47 -16.57 15.42
N ARG A 409 -0.21 -17.42 16.20
CA ARG A 409 -0.57 -18.80 15.80
C ARG A 409 -1.75 -18.89 14.83
N LEU A 410 -2.46 -17.80 14.61
CA LEU A 410 -3.56 -17.79 13.66
C LEU A 410 -3.01 -17.84 12.21
N PRO A 411 -3.71 -18.51 11.28
CA PRO A 411 -3.26 -18.63 9.90
C PRO A 411 -3.14 -17.28 9.20
N TRP A 412 -2.35 -17.23 8.13
CA TRP A 412 -2.07 -15.98 7.41
C TRP A 412 -3.35 -15.30 6.88
N PHE A 413 -4.37 -16.06 6.47
CA PHE A 413 -5.63 -15.52 5.97
C PHE A 413 -6.45 -14.79 7.05
N CYS A 414 -6.23 -15.09 8.34
CA CYS A 414 -6.83 -14.33 9.46
C CYS A 414 -6.27 -12.90 9.55
N ARG A 415 -5.22 -12.56 8.80
CA ARG A 415 -4.72 -11.18 8.71
C ARG A 415 -5.67 -10.25 7.96
N LEU A 416 -6.48 -10.77 7.03
CA LEU A 416 -7.55 -10.00 6.38
C LEU A 416 -8.59 -9.54 7.40
N CYS A 417 -8.95 -10.43 8.32
CA CYS A 417 -9.85 -10.09 9.43
C CYS A 417 -9.25 -8.97 10.29
N GLY A 418 -7.97 -9.09 10.67
CA GLY A 418 -7.32 -8.01 11.43
C GLY A 418 -7.18 -6.69 10.66
N LEU A 419 -7.00 -6.73 9.34
CA LEU A 419 -7.01 -5.53 8.50
C LEU A 419 -8.37 -4.83 8.55
N ILE A 420 -9.47 -5.59 8.45
CA ILE A 420 -10.83 -5.05 8.49
C ILE A 420 -11.13 -4.48 9.88
N VAL A 421 -10.86 -5.24 10.95
CA VAL A 421 -11.21 -4.84 12.33
C VAL A 421 -10.33 -3.71 12.87
N SER A 422 -9.03 -3.74 12.60
CA SER A 422 -8.04 -2.87 13.26
C SER A 422 -7.27 -1.93 12.31
N GLY A 423 -7.48 -2.03 11.00
CA GLY A 423 -6.73 -1.28 9.98
C GLY A 423 -5.28 -1.75 9.83
N ARG A 424 -4.91 -2.84 10.50
CA ARG A 424 -3.54 -3.36 10.54
C ARG A 424 -3.49 -4.80 10.06
N TRP A 425 -2.47 -5.12 9.27
CA TRP A 425 -2.19 -6.47 8.79
C TRP A 425 -1.70 -7.38 9.92
N GLN A 426 -2.60 -7.75 10.83
CA GLN A 426 -2.33 -8.52 12.02
C GLN A 426 -3.26 -9.74 12.08
N PRO A 427 -2.75 -10.91 12.47
CA PRO A 427 -3.57 -12.12 12.51
C PRO A 427 -4.59 -12.03 13.66
N GLY A 428 -5.88 -12.13 13.33
CA GLY A 428 -6.94 -12.09 14.33
C GLY A 428 -8.25 -12.73 13.88
N VAL A 429 -9.11 -13.05 14.84
CA VAL A 429 -10.40 -13.72 14.63
C VAL A 429 -11.48 -12.99 15.44
N VAL A 430 -12.69 -12.91 14.89
CA VAL A 430 -13.85 -12.28 15.53
C VAL A 430 -14.75 -13.34 16.17
N LEU A 431 -14.91 -13.25 17.48
CA LEU A 431 -15.94 -13.93 18.25
C LEU A 431 -17.15 -13.01 18.36
N VAL A 432 -18.35 -13.57 18.15
CA VAL A 432 -19.58 -12.77 18.05
C VAL A 432 -20.41 -12.94 19.32
N GLY A 433 -20.98 -11.84 19.83
CA GLY A 433 -21.81 -11.83 21.04
C GLY A 433 -23.07 -12.70 20.99
N THR A 434 -23.44 -13.22 19.82
CA THR A 434 -24.56 -14.16 19.64
C THR A 434 -24.21 -15.61 19.95
N MET A 435 -22.96 -15.91 20.33
CA MET A 435 -22.55 -17.23 20.79
C MET A 435 -23.26 -17.62 22.10
N THR A 436 -23.58 -18.91 22.25
CA THR A 436 -24.01 -19.49 23.53
C THR A 436 -22.91 -19.30 24.57
N ASN A 437 -23.27 -19.05 25.83
CA ASN A 437 -22.32 -18.83 26.93
C ASN A 437 -21.32 -17.69 26.68
N TRP A 438 -21.74 -16.64 25.95
CA TRP A 438 -20.91 -15.48 25.64
C TRP A 438 -20.32 -14.82 26.89
N ALA A 439 -21.15 -14.54 27.90
CA ALA A 439 -20.72 -13.89 29.13
C ALA A 439 -19.62 -14.69 29.84
N ASP A 440 -19.85 -16.00 30.02
CA ASP A 440 -18.89 -16.90 30.67
C ASP A 440 -17.58 -16.99 29.89
N LEU A 441 -17.63 -16.99 28.55
CA LEU A 441 -16.44 -16.99 27.70
C LEU A 441 -15.60 -15.73 27.93
N ILE A 442 -16.24 -14.56 27.97
CA ILE A 442 -15.56 -13.28 28.18
C ILE A 442 -14.98 -13.19 29.59
N VAL A 443 -15.72 -13.61 30.61
CA VAL A 443 -15.22 -13.67 32.01
C VAL A 443 -14.00 -14.58 32.09
N ARG A 444 -14.04 -15.76 31.46
CA ARG A 444 -12.91 -16.69 31.44
C ARG A 444 -11.70 -16.12 30.71
N CYS A 445 -11.91 -15.45 29.58
CA CYS A 445 -10.83 -14.75 28.86
C CYS A 445 -10.23 -13.63 29.72
N ALA A 446 -11.06 -12.85 30.42
CA ALA A 446 -10.61 -11.79 31.30
C ALA A 446 -9.75 -12.34 32.44
N GLU A 447 -10.25 -13.36 33.16
CA GLU A 447 -9.54 -14.05 34.24
C GLU A 447 -8.15 -14.51 33.76
N ARG A 448 -8.09 -15.26 32.66
CA ARG A 448 -6.82 -15.85 32.18
C ARG A 448 -5.82 -14.83 31.66
N LEU A 449 -6.27 -13.85 30.90
CA LEU A 449 -5.39 -12.88 30.27
C LEU A 449 -4.90 -11.79 31.23
N ASN A 450 -5.66 -11.49 32.29
CA ASN A 450 -5.23 -10.55 33.33
C ASN A 450 -4.09 -11.12 34.21
N HIS A 451 -3.97 -12.44 34.32
CA HIS A 451 -2.84 -13.10 35.00
C HIS A 451 -1.55 -13.08 34.18
N LEU A 452 -1.58 -12.67 32.92
CA LEU A 452 -0.41 -12.60 32.06
C LEU A 452 0.16 -11.18 32.02
N PRO A 453 1.49 -11.03 31.91
CA PRO A 453 2.10 -9.70 31.85
C PRO A 453 1.62 -8.94 30.61
N PRO A 454 1.41 -7.60 30.74
CA PRO A 454 1.02 -6.75 29.62
C PRO A 454 2.12 -6.74 28.54
N ILE A 455 1.71 -6.56 27.29
CA ILE A 455 2.65 -6.47 26.15
C ILE A 455 2.75 -4.99 25.78
N LYS A 456 3.96 -4.42 25.90
CA LYS A 456 4.20 -2.98 25.69
C LYS A 456 3.29 -2.10 26.56
N GLU A 457 3.18 -2.46 27.85
CA GLU A 457 2.34 -1.76 28.85
C GLU A 457 0.83 -1.79 28.57
N ILE A 458 0.40 -2.44 27.48
CA ILE A 458 -1.01 -2.59 27.14
C ILE A 458 -1.52 -3.91 27.73
N PRO A 459 -2.62 -3.90 28.51
CA PRO A 459 -3.22 -5.13 29.03
C PRO A 459 -3.70 -6.02 27.88
N ARG A 460 -3.50 -7.33 28.03
CA ARG A 460 -3.88 -8.31 27.02
C ARG A 460 -5.40 -8.42 26.87
N PHE A 461 -6.16 -8.26 27.95
CA PHE A 461 -7.61 -8.17 27.89
C PHE A 461 -8.07 -6.72 27.96
N GLN A 462 -8.93 -6.33 27.02
CA GLN A 462 -9.47 -4.98 26.90
C GLN A 462 -11.00 -5.07 26.82
N PRO A 463 -11.72 -4.83 27.92
CA PRO A 463 -13.18 -5.00 27.98
C PRO A 463 -13.97 -3.97 27.18
N THR A 464 -13.36 -2.81 26.92
CA THR A 464 -13.94 -1.72 26.13
C THR A 464 -12.89 -1.19 25.17
N ALA A 465 -12.54 -2.02 24.19
CA ALA A 465 -11.51 -1.70 23.22
C ALA A 465 -12.05 -0.77 22.12
N PHE A 466 -11.30 0.29 21.84
CA PHE A 466 -11.60 1.18 20.73
C PHE A 466 -11.15 0.57 19.40
N ALA A 467 -12.09 0.41 18.47
CA ALA A 467 -11.87 -0.19 17.15
C ALA A 467 -12.66 0.59 16.10
N PRO A 468 -12.12 1.73 15.63
CA PRO A 468 -12.89 2.71 14.86
C PRO A 468 -13.44 2.14 13.56
N ASN A 469 -12.71 1.26 12.86
CA ASN A 469 -13.16 0.68 11.59
C ASN A 469 -14.53 -0.03 11.67
N LEU A 470 -14.88 -0.63 12.81
CA LEU A 470 -16.17 -1.28 12.99
C LEU A 470 -17.18 -0.36 13.68
N GLN A 471 -16.73 0.41 14.66
CA GLN A 471 -17.58 1.31 15.43
C GLN A 471 -18.13 2.47 14.58
N LEU A 472 -17.38 2.92 13.56
CA LEU A 472 -17.84 3.90 12.58
C LEU A 472 -19.08 3.45 11.79
N ILE A 473 -19.32 2.13 11.67
CA ILE A 473 -20.51 1.61 10.97
C ILE A 473 -21.76 1.79 11.83
N GLY A 474 -21.66 1.57 13.14
CA GLY A 474 -22.81 1.58 14.05
C GLY A 474 -23.01 2.91 14.79
N GLN A 475 -21.93 3.60 15.13
CA GLN A 475 -21.92 4.81 15.96
C GLN A 475 -20.92 5.86 15.41
N PRO A 476 -21.11 6.36 14.18
CA PRO A 476 -20.12 7.20 13.50
C PRO A 476 -19.76 8.47 14.28
N VAL A 477 -20.77 9.21 14.77
CA VAL A 477 -20.59 10.47 15.51
C VAL A 477 -19.77 10.26 16.80
N ALA A 478 -20.20 9.33 17.66
CA ALA A 478 -19.51 9.02 18.90
C ALA A 478 -18.08 8.51 18.68
N THR A 479 -17.88 7.71 17.61
CA THR A 479 -16.56 7.17 17.26
C THR A 479 -15.62 8.27 16.76
N ILE A 480 -16.10 9.20 15.94
CA ILE A 480 -15.30 10.33 15.44
C ILE A 480 -14.89 11.24 16.58
N LYS A 481 -15.81 11.55 17.50
CA LYS A 481 -15.49 12.30 18.72
C LYS A 481 -14.43 11.61 19.57
N ALA A 482 -14.55 10.29 19.78
CA ALA A 482 -13.56 9.51 20.50
C ALA A 482 -12.19 9.49 19.79
N MET A 483 -12.17 9.38 18.45
CA MET A 483 -10.94 9.51 17.67
C MET A 483 -10.31 10.89 17.85
N ALA A 484 -11.11 11.96 17.83
CA ALA A 484 -10.63 13.33 18.02
C ALA A 484 -9.96 13.51 19.39
N VAL A 485 -10.55 12.95 20.44
CA VAL A 485 -9.98 12.97 21.80
C VAL A 485 -8.69 12.14 21.88
N GLU A 486 -8.66 10.92 21.34
CA GLU A 486 -7.42 10.10 21.32
C GLU A 486 -6.28 10.78 20.56
N LEU A 487 -6.62 11.52 19.50
CA LEU A 487 -5.66 12.24 18.66
C LEU A 487 -5.17 13.52 19.33
N ALA A 488 -6.02 14.21 20.10
CA ALA A 488 -5.62 15.37 20.90
C ALA A 488 -4.79 14.96 22.13
N ALA A 489 -5.05 13.80 22.72
CA ALA A 489 -4.33 13.29 23.89
C ALA A 489 -2.95 12.70 23.56
N GLY A 490 -2.72 12.31 22.30
CA GLY A 490 -1.42 11.78 21.87
C GLY A 490 -0.46 12.89 21.46
N GLU A 491 0.76 12.88 21.99
CA GLU A 491 1.91 13.67 21.47
C GLU A 491 2.39 13.17 20.09
N ARG A 492 1.46 12.95 19.16
CA ARG A 492 1.77 12.47 17.81
C ARG A 492 2.05 13.66 16.92
N SER A 493 3.22 13.68 16.30
CA SER A 493 3.54 14.67 15.28
C SER A 493 2.52 14.61 14.13
N ILE A 494 2.16 15.77 13.56
CA ILE A 494 1.26 15.89 12.40
C ILE A 494 1.72 14.97 11.24
N SER A 495 3.03 14.81 11.06
CA SER A 495 3.60 13.90 10.04
C SER A 495 3.22 12.44 10.25
N SER A 496 3.18 11.96 11.49
CA SER A 496 2.78 10.58 11.81
C SER A 496 1.30 10.34 11.53
N LEU A 497 0.47 11.37 11.72
CA LEU A 497 -0.96 11.35 11.43
C LEU A 497 -1.24 11.34 9.94
N LEU A 498 -0.58 12.21 9.18
CA LEU A 498 -0.67 12.22 7.72
C LEU A 498 -0.19 10.90 7.10
N TRP A 499 0.84 10.26 7.67
CA TRP A 499 1.27 8.95 7.20
C TRP A 499 0.24 7.85 7.47
N ALA A 500 -0.37 7.86 8.66
CA ALA A 500 -1.46 6.93 8.98
C ALA A 500 -2.67 7.15 8.07
N ALA A 501 -2.99 8.41 7.76
CA ALA A 501 -4.04 8.80 6.83
C ALA A 501 -3.74 8.33 5.40
N ALA A 502 -2.53 8.62 4.90
CA ALA A 502 -2.09 8.18 3.57
C ALA A 502 -2.16 6.65 3.43
N ARG A 503 -1.67 5.91 4.42
CA ARG A 503 -1.76 4.44 4.44
C ARG A 503 -3.21 3.96 4.40
N SER A 504 -4.10 4.61 5.16
CA SER A 504 -5.52 4.25 5.20
C SER A 504 -6.16 4.49 3.83
N MET A 505 -5.87 5.63 3.21
CA MET A 505 -6.36 5.94 1.86
C MET A 505 -5.85 4.94 0.82
N LEU A 506 -4.55 4.62 0.86
CA LEU A 506 -3.93 3.62 -0.03
C LEU A 506 -4.62 2.26 0.05
N LEU A 507 -4.95 1.81 1.27
CA LEU A 507 -5.63 0.54 1.50
C LEU A 507 -7.08 0.57 0.99
N VAL A 508 -7.76 1.68 1.22
CA VAL A 508 -9.18 1.85 0.88
C VAL A 508 -9.39 2.01 -0.62
N SER A 509 -8.47 2.67 -1.33
CA SER A 509 -8.54 2.82 -2.79
C SER A 509 -8.04 1.58 -3.54
N LEU A 510 -7.18 0.75 -2.93
CA LEU A 510 -6.58 -0.42 -3.58
C LEU A 510 -7.61 -1.36 -4.23
N PRO A 511 -8.73 -1.72 -3.59
CA PRO A 511 -9.77 -2.53 -4.23
C PRO A 511 -10.26 -1.94 -5.56
N VAL A 512 -10.35 -0.62 -5.72
CA VAL A 512 -10.83 0.01 -6.95
C VAL A 512 -9.92 -0.34 -8.13
N GLY A 513 -8.60 -0.28 -7.94
CA GLY A 513 -7.64 -0.70 -8.97
C GLY A 513 -7.60 -2.21 -9.20
N LEU A 514 -7.74 -3.00 -8.12
CA LEU A 514 -7.81 -4.47 -8.22
C LEU A 514 -9.08 -4.95 -8.93
N MET A 515 -10.21 -4.26 -8.76
CA MET A 515 -11.48 -4.54 -9.44
C MET A 515 -11.39 -4.34 -10.96
N PHE A 516 -10.46 -3.53 -11.45
CA PHE A 516 -10.19 -3.38 -12.89
C PHE A 516 -9.19 -4.44 -13.37
N SER A 517 -8.06 -4.55 -12.67
CA SER A 517 -6.95 -5.40 -13.11
C SER A 517 -7.21 -6.89 -12.97
N LEU A 518 -7.74 -7.35 -11.82
CA LEU A 518 -7.90 -8.79 -11.59
C LEU A 518 -8.94 -9.43 -12.53
N PRO A 519 -10.13 -8.84 -12.77
CA PRO A 519 -11.08 -9.38 -13.74
C PRO A 519 -10.50 -9.45 -15.15
N ALA A 520 -9.79 -8.42 -15.62
CA ALA A 520 -9.13 -8.44 -16.93
C ALA A 520 -8.04 -9.53 -17.02
N LEU A 521 -7.30 -9.76 -15.93
CA LEU A 521 -6.31 -10.84 -15.86
C LEU A 521 -6.97 -12.22 -15.98
N ILE A 522 -8.09 -12.42 -15.28
CA ILE A 522 -8.75 -13.73 -15.22
C ILE A 522 -9.77 -13.95 -16.34
N ASP A 523 -10.20 -12.93 -17.09
CA ASP A 523 -11.18 -13.08 -18.17
C ASP A 523 -10.76 -14.18 -19.16
N GLY A 524 -9.44 -14.26 -19.39
CA GLY A 524 -8.78 -15.35 -20.11
C GLY A 524 -8.92 -15.27 -21.62
N ASP A 525 -9.83 -14.44 -22.12
CA ASP A 525 -10.12 -14.28 -23.54
C ASP A 525 -9.13 -13.37 -24.28
N ARG A 526 -8.25 -12.67 -23.55
CA ARG A 526 -7.17 -11.84 -24.10
C ARG A 526 -5.87 -12.07 -23.34
N TRP A 527 -4.74 -11.87 -24.01
CA TRP A 527 -3.46 -11.83 -23.33
C TRP A 527 -3.40 -10.67 -22.35
N PRO A 528 -2.75 -10.82 -21.18
CA PRO A 528 -2.50 -9.70 -20.28
C PRO A 528 -1.72 -8.61 -21.00
N ASP A 529 -2.31 -7.44 -21.07
CA ASP A 529 -1.70 -6.26 -21.69
C ASP A 529 -1.27 -5.24 -20.63
N MET A 530 -0.45 -4.28 -21.05
CA MET A 530 -0.09 -3.16 -20.17
C MET A 530 -1.30 -2.27 -19.86
N GLY A 531 -2.33 -2.29 -20.72
CA GLY A 531 -3.59 -1.57 -20.53
C GLY A 531 -4.29 -1.96 -19.23
N MET A 532 -4.32 -3.25 -18.88
CA MET A 532 -4.84 -3.74 -17.61
C MET A 532 -4.12 -3.14 -16.40
N ILE A 533 -2.78 -3.10 -16.42
CA ILE A 533 -1.97 -2.58 -15.31
C ILE A 533 -2.13 -1.07 -15.21
N LEU A 534 -2.05 -0.36 -16.34
CA LEU A 534 -2.20 1.09 -16.41
C LEU A 534 -3.61 1.52 -16.01
N GLY A 535 -4.64 0.81 -16.46
CA GLY A 535 -6.03 1.04 -16.06
C GLY A 535 -6.24 0.78 -14.57
N GLY A 536 -5.73 -0.34 -14.04
CA GLY A 536 -5.76 -0.64 -12.61
C GLY A 536 -5.06 0.43 -11.77
N LEU A 537 -3.90 0.92 -12.22
CA LEU A 537 -3.19 2.03 -11.60
C LEU A 537 -3.98 3.34 -11.70
N ALA A 538 -4.58 3.65 -12.85
CA ALA A 538 -5.40 4.84 -13.04
C ALA A 538 -6.61 4.85 -12.11
N PHE A 539 -7.31 3.72 -11.98
CA PHE A 539 -8.44 3.56 -11.06
C PHE A 539 -8.01 3.63 -9.59
N TRP A 540 -6.85 3.07 -9.25
CA TRP A 540 -6.29 3.21 -7.91
C TRP A 540 -5.95 4.67 -7.57
N LEU A 541 -5.32 5.39 -8.51
CA LEU A 541 -5.01 6.82 -8.39
C LEU A 541 -6.27 7.68 -8.33
N ALA A 542 -7.31 7.34 -9.11
CA ALA A 542 -8.61 8.03 -9.04
C ALA A 542 -9.26 7.83 -7.66
N GLY A 543 -9.16 6.63 -7.08
CA GLY A 543 -9.56 6.40 -5.70
C GLY A 543 -8.73 7.23 -4.70
N LEU A 544 -7.42 7.36 -4.90
CA LEU A 544 -6.55 8.18 -4.04
C LEU A 544 -6.86 9.68 -4.11
N LEU A 545 -7.19 10.17 -5.31
CA LEU A 545 -7.45 11.59 -5.58
C LEU A 545 -8.67 12.11 -4.82
N GLU A 546 -9.60 11.22 -4.46
CA GLU A 546 -10.73 11.53 -3.59
C GLU A 546 -10.30 12.26 -2.31
N TRP A 547 -9.20 11.84 -1.69
CA TRP A 547 -8.75 12.36 -0.41
C TRP A 547 -8.44 13.87 -0.46
N PRO A 548 -7.46 14.33 -1.25
CA PRO A 548 -7.18 15.75 -1.31
C PRO A 548 -8.36 16.54 -1.89
N LEU A 549 -9.11 15.97 -2.85
CA LEU A 549 -10.21 16.68 -3.50
C LEU A 549 -11.33 17.03 -2.52
N ILE A 550 -11.80 16.06 -1.72
CA ILE A 550 -12.96 16.27 -0.84
C ILE A 550 -12.60 17.21 0.31
N VAL A 551 -11.41 17.07 0.87
CA VAL A 551 -10.95 17.96 1.95
C VAL A 551 -10.78 19.39 1.44
N LEU A 552 -10.29 19.58 0.21
CA LEU A 552 -10.18 20.92 -0.38
C LEU A 552 -11.55 21.54 -0.70
N ILE A 553 -12.50 20.74 -1.20
CA ILE A 553 -13.87 21.21 -1.44
C ILE A 553 -14.56 21.58 -0.12
N SER A 554 -14.40 20.76 0.93
CA SER A 554 -14.95 21.10 2.25
C SER A 554 -14.37 22.40 2.78
N PHE A 555 -13.11 22.70 2.45
CA PHE A 555 -12.50 23.97 2.82
C PHE A 555 -13.17 25.16 2.12
N LEU A 556 -13.39 25.04 0.81
CA LEU A 556 -14.07 26.09 0.05
C LEU A 556 -15.50 26.34 0.55
N ILE A 557 -16.21 25.30 0.98
CA ILE A 557 -17.57 25.42 1.52
C ILE A 557 -17.58 26.14 2.88
N HIS A 558 -16.63 25.83 3.77
CA HIS A 558 -16.62 26.39 5.12
C HIS A 558 -16.11 27.85 5.19
N GLY A 559 -15.18 28.24 4.32
CA GLY A 559 -14.84 29.65 4.09
C GLY A 559 -14.02 30.37 5.18
N ASN A 560 -13.78 29.78 6.35
CA ASN A 560 -13.00 30.38 7.44
C ASN A 560 -11.90 29.44 7.95
N PHE A 561 -10.63 29.81 7.75
CA PHE A 561 -9.48 29.11 8.33
C PHE A 561 -8.55 30.09 9.01
N THR A 562 -8.68 30.21 10.33
CA THR A 562 -7.76 31.00 11.14
C THR A 562 -6.64 30.15 11.74
N ASN A 563 -6.75 28.81 11.70
CA ASN A 563 -5.80 27.89 12.34
C ASN A 563 -5.31 26.79 11.38
N GLU A 564 -4.01 26.81 11.05
CA GLU A 564 -3.35 25.83 10.17
C GLU A 564 -3.35 24.41 10.76
N GLU A 565 -3.36 24.28 12.09
CA GLU A 565 -3.35 22.98 12.76
C GLU A 565 -4.66 22.21 12.58
N ASP A 566 -5.79 22.92 12.57
CA ASP A 566 -7.11 22.31 12.38
C ASP A 566 -7.29 21.83 10.93
N GLN A 567 -6.77 22.57 9.96
CA GLN A 567 -6.73 22.11 8.55
C GLN A 567 -5.94 20.80 8.41
N ALA A 568 -4.74 20.74 9.00
CA ALA A 568 -3.88 19.57 8.92
C ALA A 568 -4.52 18.34 9.59
N ARG A 569 -5.25 18.54 10.70
CA ARG A 569 -6.01 17.48 11.38
C ARG A 569 -7.11 16.91 10.49
N ILE A 570 -7.87 17.76 9.80
CA ILE A 570 -8.96 17.32 8.92
C ILE A 570 -8.43 16.51 7.74
N PHE A 571 -7.32 16.96 7.16
CA PHE A 571 -6.59 16.18 6.15
C PHE A 571 -6.18 14.80 6.68
N ALA A 572 -5.84 14.65 7.95
CA ALA A 572 -5.49 13.35 8.53
C ALA A 572 -6.72 12.50 8.90
N PHE A 573 -7.82 13.11 9.34
CA PHE A 573 -9.03 12.41 9.77
C PHE A 573 -9.77 11.73 8.62
N TYR A 574 -9.93 12.43 7.50
CA TYR A 574 -10.79 11.98 6.42
C TYR A 574 -10.47 10.53 5.97
N PRO A 575 -9.22 10.15 5.66
CA PRO A 575 -8.92 8.78 5.25
C PRO A 575 -9.13 7.71 6.33
N LEU A 576 -8.91 8.04 7.60
CA LEU A 576 -9.10 7.11 8.72
C LEU A 576 -10.58 6.74 8.86
N VAL A 577 -11.42 7.76 8.70
CA VAL A 577 -12.87 7.71 8.76
C VAL A 577 -13.44 6.89 7.59
N GLN A 578 -12.78 6.88 6.43
CA GLN A 578 -13.20 6.06 5.28
C GLN A 578 -12.89 4.56 5.38
N MET A 579 -12.09 4.10 6.35
CA MET A 579 -11.69 2.68 6.47
C MET A 579 -12.84 1.64 6.45
N PRO A 580 -14.04 1.89 7.02
CA PRO A 580 -15.12 0.91 7.02
C PRO A 580 -15.59 0.49 5.62
N ARG A 581 -15.42 1.34 4.59
CA ARG A 581 -15.80 1.02 3.21
C ARG A 581 -14.88 -0.01 2.55
N LEU A 582 -13.74 -0.34 3.15
CA LEU A 582 -12.84 -1.38 2.65
C LEU A 582 -13.54 -2.74 2.54
N LEU A 583 -14.38 -3.10 3.53
CA LEU A 583 -15.08 -4.38 3.56
C LEU A 583 -16.00 -4.56 2.34
N PRO A 584 -16.98 -3.67 2.06
CA PRO A 584 -17.83 -3.83 0.89
C PRO A 584 -17.03 -3.77 -0.41
N MET A 585 -15.97 -2.98 -0.52
CA MET A 585 -15.12 -2.94 -1.72
C MET A 585 -14.36 -4.27 -1.95
N LEU A 586 -13.88 -4.91 -0.89
CA LEU A 586 -13.30 -6.26 -0.99
C LEU A 586 -14.36 -7.31 -1.37
N LEU A 587 -15.58 -7.19 -0.87
CA LEU A 587 -16.69 -8.07 -1.28
C LEU A 587 -17.07 -7.86 -2.74
N ALA A 588 -17.05 -6.61 -3.23
CA ALA A 588 -17.27 -6.30 -4.64
C ALA A 588 -16.20 -6.96 -5.53
N LEU A 589 -14.92 -6.88 -5.12
CA LEU A 589 -13.83 -7.58 -5.78
C LEU A 589 -14.07 -9.09 -5.85
N VAL A 590 -14.43 -9.72 -4.73
CA VAL A 590 -14.74 -11.17 -4.70
C VAL A 590 -15.90 -11.51 -5.63
N CYS A 591 -16.93 -10.68 -5.70
CA CYS A 591 -18.06 -10.88 -6.62
C CYS A 591 -17.63 -10.81 -8.09
N LEU A 592 -16.70 -9.91 -8.43
CA LEU A 592 -16.16 -9.84 -9.79
C LEU A 592 -15.32 -11.07 -10.14
N LEU A 593 -14.57 -11.62 -9.20
CA LEU A 593 -13.78 -12.84 -9.41
C LEU A 593 -14.64 -14.06 -9.77
N ILE A 594 -15.88 -14.12 -9.26
CA ILE A 594 -16.86 -15.18 -9.54
C ILE A 594 -17.90 -14.78 -10.61
N ASN A 595 -17.62 -13.72 -11.37
CA ASN A 595 -18.49 -13.18 -12.44
C ASN A 595 -19.92 -12.81 -12.00
N LEU A 596 -20.06 -12.15 -10.85
CA LEU A 596 -21.31 -11.56 -10.39
C LEU A 596 -21.21 -10.01 -10.41
N PRO A 597 -21.21 -9.37 -11.59
CA PRO A 597 -21.00 -7.93 -11.72
C PRO A 597 -22.11 -7.11 -11.05
N TRP A 598 -23.36 -7.57 -11.10
CA TRP A 598 -24.48 -6.88 -10.45
C TRP A 598 -24.34 -6.86 -8.92
N LEU A 599 -23.87 -7.96 -8.33
CA LEU A 599 -23.66 -8.03 -6.87
C LEU A 599 -22.44 -7.19 -6.46
N ALA A 600 -21.42 -7.12 -7.31
CA ALA A 600 -20.30 -6.21 -7.12
C ALA A 600 -20.75 -4.74 -7.12
N ALA A 601 -21.65 -4.36 -8.04
CA ALA A 601 -22.24 -3.03 -8.06
C ALA A 601 -23.02 -2.73 -6.76
N LEU A 602 -23.82 -3.68 -6.27
CA LEU A 602 -24.54 -3.53 -4.99
C LEU A 602 -23.60 -3.33 -3.80
N PHE A 603 -22.50 -4.08 -3.73
CA PHE A 603 -21.50 -3.87 -2.69
C PHE A 603 -20.80 -2.51 -2.84
N TRP A 604 -20.53 -2.05 -4.06
CA TRP A 604 -20.00 -0.70 -4.28
C TRP A 604 -21.00 0.38 -3.82
N PHE A 605 -22.30 0.23 -4.11
CA PHE A 605 -23.33 1.11 -3.53
C PHE A 605 -23.37 1.07 -2.00
N GLY A 606 -23.16 -0.10 -1.39
CA GLY A 606 -22.98 -0.21 0.06
C GLY A 606 -21.76 0.59 0.56
N ALA A 607 -20.64 0.56 -0.17
CA ALA A 607 -19.47 1.37 0.13
C ALA A 607 -19.75 2.87 0.01
N LEU A 608 -20.56 3.29 -0.97
CA LEU A 608 -21.02 4.68 -1.14
C LEU A 608 -21.88 5.14 0.04
N ALA A 609 -22.84 4.31 0.48
CA ALA A 609 -23.70 4.63 1.62
C ALA A 609 -22.89 4.80 2.92
N ILE A 610 -21.89 3.93 3.15
CA ILE A 610 -20.96 4.06 4.28
C ILE A 610 -20.13 5.33 4.14
N ALA A 611 -19.57 5.61 2.96
CA ALA A 611 -18.79 6.82 2.72
C ALA A 611 -19.62 8.08 3.01
N TYR A 612 -20.89 8.10 2.58
CA TYR A 612 -21.83 9.19 2.87
C TYR A 612 -22.01 9.40 4.38
N TRP A 613 -22.44 8.37 5.11
CA TRP A 613 -22.75 8.49 6.55
C TRP A 613 -21.55 8.89 7.39
N VAL A 614 -20.41 8.26 7.11
CA VAL A 614 -19.21 8.43 7.91
C VAL A 614 -18.55 9.79 7.62
N THR A 615 -18.69 10.30 6.40
CA THR A 615 -18.28 11.67 6.02
C THR A 615 -19.21 12.74 6.56
N ALA A 616 -20.53 12.52 6.50
CA ALA A 616 -21.50 13.43 7.08
C ALA A 616 -21.26 13.60 8.60
N ALA A 617 -21.03 12.49 9.31
CA ALA A 617 -20.71 12.52 10.73
C ALA A 617 -19.39 13.25 11.04
N LEU A 618 -18.40 13.16 10.15
CA LEU A 618 -17.15 13.91 10.28
C LEU A 618 -17.40 15.42 10.22
N TRP A 619 -18.22 15.87 9.28
CA TRP A 619 -18.51 17.29 9.11
C TRP A 619 -19.34 17.89 10.23
N VAL A 620 -20.27 17.10 10.80
CA VAL A 620 -21.01 17.49 12.01
C VAL A 620 -20.05 17.70 13.17
N GLU A 621 -19.09 16.80 13.40
CA GLU A 621 -18.17 16.90 14.55
C GLU A 621 -17.06 17.94 14.35
N VAL A 622 -16.59 18.13 13.13
CA VAL A 622 -15.43 19.01 12.85
C VAL A 622 -15.84 20.45 12.60
N TYR A 623 -16.92 20.66 11.83
CA TYR A 623 -17.32 21.98 11.38
C TYR A 623 -18.66 22.44 11.96
N GLU A 624 -19.29 21.59 12.79
CA GLU A 624 -20.63 21.86 13.33
C GLU A 624 -21.66 22.13 12.22
N TRP A 625 -21.45 21.54 11.03
CA TRP A 625 -22.38 21.68 9.92
C TRP A 625 -23.75 21.15 10.32
N ASP A 626 -24.80 21.85 9.88
CA ASP A 626 -26.18 21.47 10.09
C ASP A 626 -26.98 21.46 8.78
N GLY A 627 -28.14 20.79 8.81
CA GLY A 627 -29.10 20.75 7.71
C GLY A 627 -28.50 20.39 6.34
N SER A 628 -28.61 21.32 5.39
CA SER A 628 -28.21 21.11 3.99
C SER A 628 -26.71 21.00 3.79
N GLN A 629 -25.89 21.62 4.65
CA GLN A 629 -24.42 21.58 4.53
C GLN A 629 -23.88 20.18 4.80
N VAL A 630 -24.43 19.49 5.81
CA VAL A 630 -24.10 18.09 6.12
C VAL A 630 -24.47 17.17 4.97
N ILE A 631 -25.66 17.36 4.39
CA ILE A 631 -26.13 16.56 3.26
C ILE A 631 -25.20 16.75 2.07
N LEU A 632 -24.90 18.00 1.70
CA LEU A 632 -24.03 18.32 0.58
C LEU A 632 -22.60 17.80 0.81
N GLY A 633 -22.08 17.98 2.03
CA GLY A 633 -20.78 17.48 2.47
C GLY A 633 -20.63 15.97 2.41
N GLY A 634 -21.65 15.24 2.87
CA GLY A 634 -21.69 13.78 2.79
C GLY A 634 -21.79 13.28 1.35
N LEU A 635 -22.45 14.02 0.46
CA LEU A 635 -22.60 13.65 -0.96
C LEU A 635 -21.32 13.80 -1.78
N LEU A 636 -20.35 14.61 -1.34
CA LEU A 636 -19.07 14.82 -2.04
C LEU A 636 -18.34 13.50 -2.40
N PRO A 637 -18.06 12.58 -1.45
CA PRO A 637 -17.46 11.29 -1.77
C PRO A 637 -18.34 10.40 -2.64
N VAL A 638 -19.66 10.52 -2.50
CA VAL A 638 -20.61 9.73 -3.28
C VAL A 638 -20.52 10.12 -4.75
N ILE A 639 -20.58 11.42 -5.04
CA ILE A 639 -20.50 11.95 -6.40
C ILE A 639 -19.18 11.54 -7.06
N TRP A 640 -18.06 11.73 -6.36
CA TRP A 640 -16.75 11.31 -6.88
C TRP A 640 -16.70 9.82 -7.22
N ASN A 641 -17.15 8.96 -6.30
CA ASN A 641 -17.12 7.52 -6.53
C ASN A 641 -18.14 7.07 -7.59
N ILE A 642 -19.25 7.79 -7.79
CA ILE A 642 -20.16 7.54 -8.92
C ILE A 642 -19.44 7.83 -10.23
N PHE A 643 -18.68 8.93 -10.36
CA PHE A 643 -17.88 9.19 -11.55
C PHE A 643 -16.85 8.08 -11.81
N VAL A 644 -16.14 7.64 -10.76
CA VAL A 644 -15.19 6.52 -10.86
C VAL A 644 -15.90 5.24 -11.27
N MET A 645 -17.06 4.95 -10.68
CA MET A 645 -17.85 3.76 -10.98
C MET A 645 -18.37 3.79 -12.43
N LEU A 646 -18.86 4.93 -12.92
CA LEU A 646 -19.29 5.08 -14.32
C LEU A 646 -18.11 4.86 -15.27
N GLY A 647 -16.96 5.48 -15.00
CA GLY A 647 -15.74 5.24 -15.78
C GLY A 647 -15.34 3.76 -15.78
N PHE A 648 -15.44 3.09 -14.63
CA PHE A 648 -15.16 1.66 -14.50
C PHE A 648 -16.05 0.79 -15.38
N TRP A 649 -17.37 1.02 -15.35
CA TRP A 649 -18.32 0.22 -16.13
C TRP A 649 -18.34 0.58 -17.62
N LEU A 650 -17.89 1.77 -18.01
CA LEU A 650 -17.76 2.17 -19.42
C LEU A 650 -16.50 1.59 -20.09
N LEU A 651 -15.41 1.45 -19.32
CA LEU A 651 -14.13 0.96 -19.83
C LEU A 651 -13.99 -0.56 -19.75
N ARG A 652 -14.89 -1.23 -19.04
CA ARG A 652 -15.02 -2.68 -18.99
C ARG A 652 -16.03 -3.13 -20.03
#